data_AF-A0A819CDZ6-F1
#
_entry.id   AF-A0A819CDZ6-F1
#
_cell.length_a   1.000
_cell.length_b   1.000
_cell.length_c   1.000
_cell.angle_alpha   90.00
_cell.angle_beta   90.00
_cell.angle_gamma   90.00
#
_symmetry.space_group_name_H-M   'P 1'
#
loop_
_entity.id
_entity.type
_entity.pdbx_description
1 polymer ?
#
loop_
_entity_poly.entity_id
_entity_poly.type
_entity_poly.pdbx_seq_one_letter_code
_entity_poly.pdbx_strand_id
1 'polypeptide(L)'
;MFVDWSNAYRQAKKLHKQEQFSKQTMSGKPEAQSSDVTPEEQSTTNKNAQQKNSLTLEQLLAEFINGLKQYDNTNLGTSKGTSNSPLTTDENENVIFETTRVRLRDGVELAVDYLVVSNIGRFPVILELTPYGRGPDRFNYRYEASYWRKYGYAFVIADCRGTGDSDGEMVFFSREGQDGYDLIEWIANQPWSNGRIGMRGSSYTGTNQWFIAREQPPHLSCITPSATMGRPMQDVPYFDGAFAVGWAINWISRDLNINVSLINQPHPDPMMWLNHRPLRTLDLYATGKKLLLYRTFLDHPTYDHFWRSIDFIPDDFARITIPSLAFTGWFDGTMYGTIWRFQEARSYAPRSDDQFLIIGPYTHGNAPDGGYDYRTREPMTMVGDFPVAENALLPGLNMTHEFFEWCLKDGRRPEWKPTRIYITGSNQWMTRNIFPPPEAHERSLFLISEGHANSIKGDGQLQWNAASIAATDSYLHDPTKPVISNINNKSIILPIDINSYLDRNDILVYTTEPLNKSITVIGDIVVELIISSTARDTDFVIELMDVMTDGRSIKLGSKAAGQLRTRYRNGFDQEIFMSSNRTYLIRIDLHAIGHTFLPQHCIRLAVMSSFFPWISVNPNTGASIASDVQSPIIANQTIYHTPHQKSQIRMMLIDDPRFDE
;
A
#
# COMPACT_ATOMS: atom_id res chain seq x y z
N MET A 1 -20.65 -18.59 -39.87
CA MET A 1 -20.77 -17.15 -40.15
C MET A 1 -20.74 -16.42 -38.82
N PHE A 2 -19.56 -16.02 -38.36
CA PHE A 2 -19.40 -15.21 -37.15
C PHE A 2 -19.64 -13.75 -37.52
N VAL A 3 -20.67 -13.13 -36.95
CA VAL A 3 -20.95 -11.71 -37.08
C VAL A 3 -20.05 -10.96 -36.09
N ASP A 4 -19.26 -10.02 -36.59
CA ASP A 4 -18.36 -9.19 -35.80
C ASP A 4 -19.16 -8.14 -35.00
N TRP A 5 -19.56 -8.53 -33.80
CA TRP A 5 -20.29 -7.69 -32.84
C TRP A 5 -19.54 -6.42 -32.43
N SER A 6 -18.22 -6.36 -32.62
CA SER A 6 -17.41 -5.18 -32.31
C SER A 6 -17.70 -4.02 -33.26
N ASN A 7 -18.10 -4.31 -34.50
CA ASN A 7 -18.42 -3.30 -35.50
C ASN A 7 -19.83 -2.72 -35.30
N ALA A 8 -20.81 -3.58 -34.98
CA ALA A 8 -22.17 -3.14 -34.64
C ALA A 8 -22.19 -2.23 -33.41
N TYR A 9 -21.43 -2.57 -32.37
CA TYR A 9 -21.29 -1.76 -31.16
C TYR A 9 -20.61 -0.40 -31.44
N ARG A 10 -19.56 -0.38 -32.28
CA ARG A 10 -18.88 0.87 -32.66
C ARG A 10 -19.78 1.80 -33.48
N GLN A 11 -20.62 1.27 -34.37
CA GLN A 11 -21.59 2.06 -35.12
C GLN A 11 -22.71 2.63 -34.23
N ALA A 12 -23.25 1.83 -33.30
CA ALA A 12 -24.26 2.28 -32.35
C ALA A 12 -23.74 3.43 -31.47
N LYS A 13 -22.49 3.34 -31.00
CA LYS A 13 -21.86 4.39 -30.18
C LYS A 13 -21.62 5.68 -30.96
N LYS A 14 -21.35 5.58 -32.28
CA LYS A 14 -21.14 6.73 -33.17
C LYS A 14 -22.45 7.46 -33.47
N LEU A 15 -23.55 6.72 -33.68
CA LEU A 15 -24.89 7.28 -33.89
C LEU A 15 -25.44 7.93 -32.61
N HIS A 16 -25.22 7.31 -31.44
CA HIS A 16 -25.63 7.90 -30.16
C HIS A 16 -24.92 9.24 -29.87
N LYS A 17 -23.64 9.36 -30.24
CA LYS A 17 -22.91 10.63 -30.15
C LYS A 17 -23.45 11.71 -31.10
N GLN A 18 -23.94 11.32 -32.28
CA GLN A 18 -24.54 12.27 -33.23
C GLN A 18 -25.94 12.74 -32.79
N GLU A 19 -26.75 11.88 -32.19
CA GLU A 19 -28.05 12.28 -31.60
C GLU A 19 -27.91 13.18 -30.36
N GLN A 20 -26.87 12.98 -29.54
CA GLN A 20 -26.63 13.89 -28.41
C GLN A 20 -26.16 15.27 -28.87
N PHE A 21 -25.40 15.35 -29.97
CA PHE A 21 -24.99 16.63 -30.56
C PHE A 21 -26.15 17.39 -31.21
N SER A 22 -27.14 16.71 -31.80
CA SER A 22 -28.33 17.37 -32.36
C SER A 22 -29.33 17.81 -31.29
N LYS A 23 -29.36 17.15 -30.12
CA LYS A 23 -30.22 17.52 -28.99
C LYS A 23 -29.66 18.68 -28.14
N GLN A 24 -28.34 18.87 -28.09
CA GLN A 24 -27.72 20.03 -27.41
C GLN A 24 -27.80 21.35 -28.20
N THR A 25 -28.14 21.30 -29.49
CA THR A 25 -28.24 22.49 -30.36
C THR A 25 -29.66 23.04 -30.51
N MET A 26 -30.68 22.47 -29.83
CA MET A 26 -32.09 22.88 -29.93
C MET A 26 -32.69 23.48 -28.63
N SER A 27 -31.88 24.06 -27.74
CA SER A 27 -32.39 24.85 -26.61
C SER A 27 -31.67 26.20 -26.46
N GLY A 28 -32.09 27.19 -27.24
CA GLY A 28 -31.70 28.60 -27.09
C GLY A 28 -32.51 29.49 -28.04
N LYS A 29 -33.40 30.31 -27.50
CA LYS A 29 -34.14 31.36 -28.24
C LYS A 29 -33.27 32.64 -28.39
N PRO A 30 -33.60 33.53 -29.35
CA PRO A 30 -32.61 34.40 -30.02
C PRO A 30 -32.66 35.86 -29.58
N GLU A 31 -31.52 36.55 -29.69
CA GLU A 31 -31.46 38.01 -29.89
C GLU A 31 -30.48 38.36 -31.03
N ALA A 32 -30.78 39.45 -31.71
CA ALA A 32 -30.41 39.80 -33.08
C ALA A 32 -29.10 40.57 -33.22
N GLN A 33 -28.40 40.42 -34.36
CA GLN A 33 -28.17 41.46 -35.40
C GLN A 33 -27.02 41.09 -36.36
N SER A 34 -27.29 41.29 -37.68
CA SER A 34 -26.43 41.72 -38.81
C SER A 34 -24.97 41.18 -38.93
N SER A 35 -24.41 40.83 -40.08
CA SER A 35 -24.74 41.02 -41.50
C SER A 35 -23.65 40.30 -42.35
N ASP A 36 -24.00 39.99 -43.60
CA ASP A 36 -23.15 39.89 -44.80
C ASP A 36 -22.08 38.76 -44.91
N VAL A 37 -22.27 37.80 -45.82
CA VAL A 37 -21.86 37.81 -47.25
C VAL A 37 -22.06 36.40 -47.85
N THR A 38 -22.50 36.39 -49.11
CA THR A 38 -22.94 35.31 -49.99
C THR A 38 -21.84 34.37 -50.57
N PRO A 39 -22.25 33.24 -51.22
CA PRO A 39 -21.44 32.05 -51.54
C PRO A 39 -21.15 31.89 -53.05
N GLU A 40 -20.38 30.86 -53.43
CA GLU A 40 -20.34 30.13 -54.74
C GLU A 40 -19.05 29.28 -54.78
N GLU A 41 -18.90 28.09 -55.39
CA GLU A 41 -19.78 27.15 -56.08
C GLU A 41 -18.97 25.85 -56.40
N GLN A 42 -19.67 24.69 -56.45
CA GLN A 42 -19.55 23.55 -57.40
C GLN A 42 -18.18 22.89 -57.71
N SER A 43 -18.00 21.60 -58.05
CA SER A 43 -18.76 20.35 -58.28
C SER A 43 -17.66 19.24 -58.44
N THR A 44 -17.82 17.92 -58.34
CA THR A 44 -18.64 16.99 -59.13
C THR A 44 -18.45 15.55 -58.56
N THR A 45 -19.58 14.87 -58.31
CA THR A 45 -19.92 13.46 -58.60
C THR A 45 -18.86 12.35 -58.72
N ASN A 46 -19.08 11.24 -57.98
CA ASN A 46 -19.46 9.97 -58.64
C ASN A 46 -20.27 9.01 -57.73
N LYS A 47 -21.38 8.50 -58.28
CA LYS A 47 -22.31 7.52 -57.70
C LYS A 47 -21.94 6.11 -58.20
N ASN A 48 -22.12 5.10 -57.34
CA ASN A 48 -22.57 3.71 -57.59
C ASN A 48 -22.24 2.88 -56.33
N ALA A 49 -23.07 2.02 -55.74
CA ALA A 49 -24.44 1.60 -55.99
C ALA A 49 -24.99 1.10 -54.64
N GLN A 50 -26.20 1.56 -54.28
CA GLN A 50 -27.02 0.98 -53.22
C GLN A 50 -27.83 -0.17 -53.80
N GLN A 51 -27.70 -1.36 -53.22
CA GLN A 51 -28.84 -2.21 -52.88
C GLN A 51 -28.38 -3.30 -51.92
N LYS A 52 -28.63 -3.08 -50.62
CA LYS A 52 -28.83 -4.16 -49.64
C LYS A 52 -29.63 -3.58 -48.49
N ASN A 53 -30.87 -4.07 -48.40
CA ASN A 53 -31.90 -3.87 -47.38
C ASN A 53 -31.40 -3.20 -46.09
N SER A 54 -31.65 -1.90 -45.93
CA SER A 54 -31.59 -1.25 -44.63
C SER A 54 -32.91 -1.49 -43.90
N LEU A 55 -32.90 -2.36 -42.89
CA LEU A 55 -34.00 -2.46 -41.95
C LEU A 55 -34.11 -1.14 -41.18
N THR A 56 -35.33 -0.64 -41.00
CA THR A 56 -35.57 0.59 -40.22
C THR A 56 -35.17 0.37 -38.75
N LEU A 57 -34.92 1.44 -38.00
CA LEU A 57 -34.58 1.36 -36.56
C LEU A 57 -35.66 0.59 -35.77
N GLU A 58 -36.92 0.70 -36.17
CA GLU A 58 -38.03 -0.06 -35.61
C GLU A 58 -37.98 -1.55 -35.95
N GLN A 59 -37.52 -1.92 -37.15
CA GLN A 59 -37.33 -3.31 -37.53
C GLN A 59 -36.14 -3.95 -36.80
N LEU A 60 -35.06 -3.20 -36.58
CA LEU A 60 -33.93 -3.65 -35.75
C LEU A 60 -34.31 -3.77 -34.28
N LEU A 61 -35.17 -2.89 -33.76
CA LEU A 61 -35.73 -3.02 -32.41
C LEU A 61 -36.68 -4.23 -32.31
N ALA A 62 -37.49 -4.48 -33.35
CA ALA A 62 -38.38 -5.63 -33.39
C ALA A 62 -37.61 -6.96 -33.46
N GLU A 63 -36.51 -7.02 -34.22
CA GLU A 63 -35.61 -8.18 -34.23
C GLU A 63 -34.85 -8.34 -32.92
N PHE A 64 -34.43 -7.25 -32.27
CA PHE A 64 -33.80 -7.28 -30.95
C PHE A 64 -34.77 -7.78 -29.87
N ILE A 65 -36.02 -7.29 -29.88
CA ILE A 65 -37.07 -7.72 -28.95
C ILE A 65 -37.53 -9.15 -29.24
N ASN A 66 -37.63 -9.57 -30.51
CA ASN A 66 -37.92 -10.95 -30.85
C ASN A 66 -36.76 -11.90 -30.52
N GLY A 67 -35.50 -11.44 -30.63
CA GLY A 67 -34.32 -12.16 -30.16
C GLY A 67 -34.32 -12.36 -28.64
N LEU A 68 -34.72 -11.35 -27.87
CA LEU A 68 -34.91 -11.46 -26.43
C LEU A 68 -36.07 -12.41 -26.07
N LYS A 69 -37.17 -12.39 -26.83
CA LYS A 69 -38.33 -13.30 -26.62
C LYS A 69 -38.04 -14.76 -27.02
N GLN A 70 -37.18 -15.01 -28.00
CA GLN A 70 -36.71 -16.37 -28.31
C GLN A 70 -35.67 -16.89 -27.31
N TYR A 71 -34.93 -15.98 -26.66
CA TYR A 71 -34.07 -16.32 -25.52
C TYR A 71 -34.89 -16.68 -24.27
N ASP A 72 -36.03 -16.03 -24.05
CA ASP A 72 -36.95 -16.33 -22.94
C ASP A 72 -37.78 -17.62 -23.15
N ASN A 73 -38.17 -17.95 -24.39
CA ASN A 73 -39.08 -19.09 -24.65
C ASN A 73 -38.40 -20.45 -24.86
N THR A 74 -37.08 -20.56 -24.68
CA THR A 74 -36.39 -21.86 -24.56
C THR A 74 -35.98 -22.19 -23.12
N ASN A 75 -36.26 -21.33 -22.14
CA ASN A 75 -35.99 -21.60 -20.72
C ASN A 75 -37.14 -21.12 -19.82
N LEU A 76 -38.29 -21.77 -19.92
CA LEU A 76 -39.30 -21.77 -18.86
C LEU A 76 -39.61 -23.22 -18.46
N GLY A 77 -38.78 -23.72 -17.56
CA GLY A 77 -38.97 -24.92 -16.77
C GLY A 77 -38.33 -24.69 -15.40
N THR A 78 -39.15 -24.31 -14.43
CA THR A 78 -38.83 -24.04 -13.02
C THR A 78 -37.69 -24.88 -12.43
N SER A 79 -36.59 -24.23 -12.01
CA SER A 79 -35.78 -24.65 -10.86
C SER A 79 -34.89 -23.51 -10.35
N LYS A 80 -34.77 -23.41 -9.02
CA LYS A 80 -33.71 -22.67 -8.33
C LYS A 80 -32.35 -23.24 -8.76
N GLY A 81 -31.42 -22.41 -9.24
CA GLY A 81 -29.99 -22.77 -9.39
C GLY A 81 -29.15 -21.49 -9.30
N THR A 82 -28.36 -21.23 -8.26
CA THR A 82 -27.00 -21.75 -7.99
C THR A 82 -26.09 -21.75 -9.21
N SER A 83 -25.37 -20.64 -9.43
CA SER A 83 -24.07 -20.66 -10.11
C SER A 83 -22.94 -20.66 -9.07
N ASN A 84 -22.95 -21.68 -8.22
CA ASN A 84 -21.70 -22.26 -7.76
C ASN A 84 -21.14 -23.01 -8.97
N SER A 85 -19.93 -22.71 -9.42
CA SER A 85 -19.11 -23.85 -9.84
C SER A 85 -18.83 -24.62 -8.56
N PRO A 86 -19.29 -25.88 -8.42
CA PRO A 86 -18.78 -26.68 -7.34
C PRO A 86 -17.30 -26.87 -7.67
N LEU A 87 -16.43 -26.25 -6.86
CA LEU A 87 -15.32 -27.05 -6.35
C LEU A 87 -15.99 -28.32 -5.86
N THR A 88 -15.76 -29.42 -6.58
CA THR A 88 -16.25 -30.74 -6.22
C THR A 88 -16.11 -30.86 -4.70
N THR A 89 -17.24 -30.82 -4.00
CA THR A 89 -17.29 -31.29 -2.63
C THR A 89 -16.91 -32.74 -2.77
N ASP A 90 -15.69 -33.08 -2.35
CA ASP A 90 -15.37 -34.45 -2.06
C ASP A 90 -16.33 -34.85 -0.94
N GLU A 91 -17.50 -35.38 -1.33
CA GLU A 91 -18.52 -35.97 -0.46
C GLU A 91 -17.98 -37.22 0.26
N ASN A 92 -16.71 -37.60 0.01
CA ASN A 92 -16.03 -38.73 0.61
C ASN A 92 -15.13 -38.39 1.80
N GLU A 93 -15.04 -37.14 2.24
CA GLU A 93 -14.28 -36.79 3.44
C GLU A 93 -15.18 -36.11 4.49
N ASN A 94 -15.19 -36.68 5.70
CA ASN A 94 -15.91 -36.20 6.86
C ASN A 94 -15.35 -34.85 7.35
N VAL A 95 -15.82 -33.74 6.81
CA VAL A 95 -15.28 -32.40 7.10
C VAL A 95 -16.18 -31.68 8.06
N ILE A 96 -15.62 -31.23 9.17
CA ILE A 96 -16.31 -30.38 10.12
C ILE A 96 -15.87 -28.95 9.87
N PHE A 97 -16.87 -28.11 9.59
CA PHE A 97 -16.77 -26.67 9.66
C PHE A 97 -17.61 -26.23 10.86
N GLU A 98 -16.97 -25.72 11.89
CA GLU A 98 -17.65 -25.31 13.12
C GLU A 98 -17.32 -23.88 13.48
N THR A 99 -18.34 -23.19 13.98
CA THR A 99 -18.23 -21.87 14.59
C THR A 99 -18.41 -22.02 16.09
N THR A 100 -17.52 -21.41 16.87
CA THR A 100 -17.56 -21.45 18.33
C THR A 100 -17.13 -20.13 18.95
N ARG A 101 -17.25 -20.05 20.28
CA ARG A 101 -16.83 -18.93 21.12
C ARG A 101 -15.72 -19.39 22.04
N VAL A 102 -14.61 -18.68 22.04
CA VAL A 102 -13.45 -18.97 22.89
C VAL A 102 -13.34 -17.89 23.95
N ARG A 103 -13.61 -18.28 25.20
CA ARG A 103 -13.49 -17.38 26.35
C ARG A 103 -12.04 -17.21 26.77
N LEU A 104 -11.60 -15.96 26.79
CA LEU A 104 -10.25 -15.54 27.18
C LEU A 104 -10.14 -15.37 28.70
N ARG A 105 -8.91 -15.13 29.19
CA ARG A 105 -8.60 -14.99 30.62
C ARG A 105 -9.39 -13.88 31.34
N ASP A 106 -9.76 -12.83 30.62
CA ASP A 106 -10.51 -11.68 31.16
C ASP A 106 -12.02 -11.81 30.95
N GLY A 107 -12.49 -12.93 30.40
CA GLY A 107 -13.89 -13.23 30.19
C GLY A 107 -14.49 -12.75 28.88
N VAL A 108 -13.74 -12.03 28.04
CA VAL A 108 -14.16 -11.73 26.67
C VAL A 108 -14.15 -12.99 25.83
N GLU A 109 -15.10 -13.11 24.91
CA GLU A 109 -15.19 -14.24 23.99
C GLU A 109 -14.83 -13.83 22.58
N LEU A 110 -13.87 -14.54 21.98
CA LEU A 110 -13.56 -14.43 20.57
C LEU A 110 -14.44 -15.37 19.75
N ALA A 111 -14.89 -14.91 18.61
CA ALA A 111 -15.60 -15.73 17.65
C ALA A 111 -14.61 -16.44 16.73
N VAL A 112 -14.72 -17.77 16.67
CA VAL A 112 -13.73 -18.65 16.01
C VAL A 112 -14.43 -19.59 15.05
N ASP A 113 -13.91 -19.69 13.83
CA ASP A 113 -14.22 -20.78 12.91
C ASP A 113 -13.04 -21.74 12.80
N TYR A 114 -13.34 -23.03 12.72
CA TYR A 114 -12.33 -24.04 12.45
C TYR A 114 -12.80 -25.08 11.45
N LEU A 115 -11.84 -25.52 10.62
CA LEU A 115 -12.00 -26.57 9.62
C LEU A 115 -11.11 -27.75 9.99
N VAL A 116 -11.72 -28.90 10.26
CA VAL A 116 -11.02 -30.16 10.60
C VAL A 116 -11.60 -31.34 9.84
N VAL A 117 -10.78 -32.37 9.62
CA VAL A 117 -11.26 -33.66 9.11
C VAL A 117 -11.62 -34.53 10.31
N SER A 118 -12.88 -34.89 10.46
CA SER A 118 -13.34 -35.68 11.59
C SER A 118 -12.97 -37.15 11.45
N ASN A 119 -12.78 -37.81 12.60
CA ASN A 119 -12.45 -39.22 12.71
C ASN A 119 -11.05 -39.65 12.21
N ILE A 120 -10.13 -38.72 11.94
CA ILE A 120 -8.76 -39.02 11.50
C ILE A 120 -7.72 -38.32 12.40
N GLY A 121 -7.52 -38.81 13.63
CA GLY A 121 -6.36 -38.43 14.45
C GLY A 121 -6.28 -36.95 14.90
N ARG A 122 -5.06 -36.51 15.21
CA ARG A 122 -4.71 -35.15 15.68
C ARG A 122 -3.84 -34.45 14.64
N PHE A 123 -4.11 -33.18 14.37
CA PHE A 123 -3.48 -32.42 13.29
C PHE A 123 -2.64 -31.26 13.80
N PRO A 124 -1.56 -30.90 13.10
CA PRO A 124 -0.99 -29.55 13.23
C PRO A 124 -2.00 -28.51 12.76
N VAL A 125 -1.92 -27.33 13.35
CA VAL A 125 -2.92 -26.27 13.13
C VAL A 125 -2.28 -25.04 12.50
N ILE A 126 -2.94 -24.46 11.51
CA ILE A 126 -2.64 -23.14 10.97
C ILE A 126 -3.67 -22.17 11.52
N LEU A 127 -3.20 -21.13 12.20
CA LEU A 127 -4.02 -20.10 12.82
C LEU A 127 -3.86 -18.76 12.07
N GLU A 128 -4.99 -18.11 11.82
CA GLU A 128 -5.04 -16.69 11.45
C GLU A 128 -5.97 -15.92 12.39
N LEU A 129 -5.51 -14.77 12.89
CA LEU A 129 -6.29 -13.87 13.76
C LEU A 129 -6.52 -12.56 13.02
N THR A 130 -7.77 -12.22 12.72
CA THR A 130 -8.13 -11.15 11.78
C THR A 130 -9.04 -10.09 12.38
N PRO A 131 -8.79 -8.78 12.15
CA PRO A 131 -9.73 -7.73 12.55
C PRO A 131 -10.77 -7.42 11.46
N TYR A 132 -10.74 -8.13 10.32
CA TYR A 132 -11.52 -7.80 9.12
C TYR A 132 -12.89 -8.49 9.07
N GLY A 133 -13.21 -9.30 10.07
CA GLY A 133 -14.41 -10.13 10.14
C GLY A 133 -14.31 -11.38 9.28
N ARG A 134 -14.38 -12.56 9.88
CA ARG A 134 -14.41 -13.86 9.20
C ARG A 134 -15.74 -14.03 8.44
N GLY A 135 -15.68 -14.50 7.20
CA GLY A 135 -16.89 -14.83 6.42
C GLY A 135 -16.77 -14.59 4.92
N PRO A 136 -17.70 -15.14 4.11
CA PRO A 136 -17.61 -15.11 2.65
C PRO A 136 -17.65 -13.70 2.05
N ASP A 137 -18.36 -12.77 2.69
CA ASP A 137 -18.52 -11.38 2.25
C ASP A 137 -17.48 -10.42 2.88
N ARG A 138 -16.56 -10.97 3.68
CA ARG A 138 -15.56 -10.22 4.44
C ARG A 138 -14.18 -10.84 4.19
N PHE A 139 -13.56 -11.38 5.23
CA PHE A 139 -12.33 -12.15 5.13
C PHE A 139 -12.68 -13.61 4.77
N ASN A 140 -12.74 -13.89 3.46
CA ASN A 140 -13.08 -15.23 2.96
C ASN A 140 -11.85 -16.15 3.00
N TYR A 141 -11.85 -17.06 3.98
CA TYR A 141 -10.75 -17.98 4.25
C TYR A 141 -11.00 -19.40 3.71
N ARG A 142 -12.14 -19.66 3.04
CA ARG A 142 -12.52 -21.04 2.65
C ARG A 142 -11.57 -21.67 1.64
N TYR A 143 -11.05 -20.87 0.71
CA TYR A 143 -10.03 -21.32 -0.23
C TYR A 143 -8.78 -21.77 0.51
N GLU A 144 -8.28 -20.93 1.41
CA GLU A 144 -7.07 -21.18 2.17
C GLU A 144 -7.21 -22.39 3.10
N ALA A 145 -8.32 -22.47 3.83
CA ALA A 145 -8.62 -23.62 4.66
C ALA A 145 -8.65 -24.92 3.84
N SER A 146 -9.19 -24.88 2.62
CA SER A 146 -9.21 -26.02 1.70
C SER A 146 -7.83 -26.37 1.16
N TYR A 147 -6.95 -25.39 0.92
CA TYR A 147 -5.57 -25.63 0.51
C TYR A 147 -4.80 -26.37 1.61
N TRP A 148 -4.81 -25.84 2.84
CA TRP A 148 -4.08 -26.41 3.96
C TRP A 148 -4.60 -27.79 4.37
N ARG A 149 -5.92 -28.00 4.30
CA ARG A 149 -6.53 -29.30 4.57
C ARG A 149 -5.99 -30.41 3.67
N LYS A 150 -5.75 -30.15 2.37
CA LYS A 150 -5.21 -31.15 1.44
C LYS A 150 -3.84 -31.67 1.87
N TYR A 151 -3.12 -30.87 2.66
CA TYR A 151 -1.84 -31.24 3.24
C TYR A 151 -1.97 -31.75 4.69
N GLY A 152 -3.18 -32.01 5.20
CA GLY A 152 -3.37 -32.57 6.54
C GLY A 152 -3.15 -31.58 7.69
N TYR A 153 -3.47 -30.30 7.47
CA TYR A 153 -3.55 -29.30 8.53
C TYR A 153 -5.00 -29.04 8.93
N ALA A 154 -5.23 -28.79 10.22
CA ALA A 154 -6.42 -28.07 10.67
C ALA A 154 -6.23 -26.57 10.39
N PHE A 155 -7.31 -25.87 10.03
CA PHE A 155 -7.27 -24.42 9.84
C PHE A 155 -8.21 -23.75 10.84
N VAL A 156 -7.71 -22.75 11.56
CA VAL A 156 -8.47 -21.97 12.53
C VAL A 156 -8.37 -20.50 12.17
N ILE A 157 -9.49 -19.80 12.18
CA ILE A 157 -9.56 -18.36 12.03
C ILE A 157 -10.41 -17.74 13.13
N ALA A 158 -9.95 -16.64 13.68
CA ALA A 158 -10.65 -15.91 14.73
C ALA A 158 -10.77 -14.43 14.42
N ASP A 159 -11.87 -13.82 14.84
CA ASP A 159 -12.01 -12.37 14.83
C ASP A 159 -11.27 -11.77 16.03
N CYS A 160 -10.48 -10.72 15.81
CA CYS A 160 -9.86 -9.94 16.89
C CYS A 160 -10.93 -9.39 17.85
N ARG A 161 -10.55 -9.19 19.11
CA ARG A 161 -11.38 -8.52 20.13
C ARG A 161 -12.00 -7.23 19.59
N GLY A 162 -13.30 -7.06 19.78
CA GLY A 162 -14.08 -5.89 19.36
C GLY A 162 -14.24 -5.74 17.84
N THR A 163 -13.99 -6.80 17.07
CA THR A 163 -14.17 -6.84 15.62
C THR A 163 -14.99 -8.05 15.21
N GLY A 164 -15.56 -8.02 14.00
CA GLY A 164 -16.34 -9.13 13.48
C GLY A 164 -17.48 -9.52 14.42
N ASP A 165 -17.51 -10.78 14.82
CA ASP A 165 -18.48 -11.30 15.78
C ASP A 165 -17.93 -11.36 17.22
N SER A 166 -16.66 -11.02 17.47
CA SER A 166 -16.02 -11.09 18.80
C SER A 166 -16.47 -9.98 19.75
N ASP A 167 -16.51 -10.29 21.05
CA ASP A 167 -16.84 -9.31 22.09
C ASP A 167 -15.69 -8.32 22.36
N GLY A 168 -15.97 -7.32 23.19
CA GLY A 168 -14.98 -6.36 23.69
C GLY A 168 -14.83 -5.12 22.81
N GLU A 169 -13.74 -4.39 23.01
CA GLU A 169 -13.41 -3.17 22.26
C GLU A 169 -12.03 -3.31 21.61
N MET A 170 -11.93 -2.90 20.35
CA MET A 170 -10.65 -2.89 19.64
C MET A 170 -9.82 -1.70 20.09
N VAL A 171 -8.66 -1.98 20.69
CA VAL A 171 -7.64 -0.99 21.01
C VAL A 171 -6.34 -1.44 20.35
N PHE A 172 -5.86 -0.62 19.41
CA PHE A 172 -4.81 -0.93 18.44
C PHE A 172 -3.61 -1.69 19.04
N PHE A 173 -3.44 -2.96 18.65
CA PHE A 173 -2.36 -3.87 19.07
C PHE A 173 -2.14 -4.09 20.58
N SER A 174 -3.03 -3.56 21.43
CA SER A 174 -2.83 -3.55 22.88
C SER A 174 -3.07 -4.89 23.56
N ARG A 175 -3.85 -5.79 22.95
CA ARG A 175 -4.27 -7.07 23.54
C ARG A 175 -3.95 -8.29 22.69
N GLU A 176 -3.54 -8.08 21.45
CA GLU A 176 -3.31 -9.10 20.42
C GLU A 176 -2.37 -10.21 20.90
N GLY A 177 -1.31 -9.84 21.62
CA GLY A 177 -0.38 -10.83 22.18
C GLY A 177 -1.07 -11.76 23.18
N GLN A 178 -1.76 -11.21 24.17
CA GLN A 178 -2.41 -11.97 25.25
C GLN A 178 -3.61 -12.76 24.75
N ASP A 179 -4.43 -12.15 23.88
CA ASP A 179 -5.59 -12.78 23.28
C ASP A 179 -5.16 -13.96 22.37
N GLY A 180 -4.10 -13.76 21.58
CA GLY A 180 -3.55 -14.84 20.76
C GLY A 180 -2.86 -15.94 21.56
N TYR A 181 -2.22 -15.61 22.69
CA TYR A 181 -1.73 -16.63 23.64
C TYR A 181 -2.88 -17.52 24.11
N ASP A 182 -3.95 -16.92 24.63
CA ASP A 182 -5.11 -17.66 25.16
C ASP A 182 -5.78 -18.51 24.07
N LEU A 183 -5.89 -17.98 22.86
CA LEU A 183 -6.43 -18.69 21.71
C LEU A 183 -5.55 -19.90 21.31
N ILE A 184 -4.23 -19.73 21.25
CA ILE A 184 -3.29 -20.80 20.92
C ILE A 184 -3.37 -21.93 21.96
N GLU A 185 -3.41 -21.60 23.24
CA GLU A 185 -3.52 -22.60 24.30
C GLU A 185 -4.89 -23.29 24.30
N TRP A 186 -5.96 -22.58 23.94
CA TRP A 186 -7.26 -23.22 23.72
C TRP A 186 -7.23 -24.18 22.54
N ILE A 187 -6.65 -23.79 21.40
CA ILE A 187 -6.51 -24.63 20.19
C ILE A 187 -5.71 -25.89 20.52
N ALA A 188 -4.60 -25.76 21.24
CA ALA A 188 -3.74 -26.88 21.61
C ALA A 188 -4.45 -27.96 22.44
N ASN A 189 -5.44 -27.55 23.25
CA ASN A 189 -6.23 -28.45 24.09
C ASN A 189 -7.41 -29.13 23.37
N GLN A 190 -7.65 -28.82 22.09
CA GLN A 190 -8.73 -29.44 21.33
C GLN A 190 -8.40 -30.89 20.96
N PRO A 191 -9.39 -31.80 20.96
CA PRO A 191 -9.15 -33.23 20.72
C PRO A 191 -8.59 -33.55 19.33
N TRP A 192 -8.79 -32.64 18.37
CA TRP A 192 -8.29 -32.71 17.00
C TRP A 192 -6.92 -32.05 16.79
N SER A 193 -6.37 -31.34 17.78
CA SER A 193 -5.07 -30.68 17.69
C SER A 193 -3.95 -31.60 18.18
N ASN A 194 -2.80 -31.59 17.50
CA ASN A 194 -1.60 -32.26 17.97
C ASN A 194 -0.70 -31.37 18.85
N GLY A 195 -1.13 -30.13 19.12
CA GLY A 195 -0.40 -29.16 19.93
C GLY A 195 0.68 -28.36 19.18
N ARG A 196 0.88 -28.55 17.87
CA ARG A 196 1.79 -27.73 17.06
C ARG A 196 1.01 -26.74 16.21
N ILE A 197 1.16 -25.47 16.52
CA ILE A 197 0.42 -24.39 15.88
C ILE A 197 1.42 -23.49 15.13
N GLY A 198 1.16 -23.26 13.84
CA GLY A 198 1.82 -22.22 13.06
C GLY A 198 0.84 -21.09 12.78
N MET A 199 1.35 -19.87 12.66
CA MET A 199 0.53 -18.74 12.22
C MET A 199 0.85 -18.32 10.79
N ARG A 200 -0.18 -17.85 10.09
CA ARG A 200 -0.09 -17.21 8.78
C ARG A 200 -0.93 -15.96 8.76
N GLY A 201 -0.53 -15.01 7.91
CA GLY A 201 -1.28 -13.78 7.72
C GLY A 201 -0.45 -12.67 7.11
N SER A 202 -1.15 -11.61 6.72
CA SER A 202 -0.57 -10.41 6.14
C SER A 202 -1.14 -9.14 6.79
N SER A 203 -0.42 -8.02 6.72
CA SER A 203 -0.92 -6.73 7.22
C SER A 203 -1.14 -6.81 8.73
N TYR A 204 -2.35 -6.57 9.23
CA TYR A 204 -2.67 -6.74 10.64
C TYR A 204 -2.48 -8.19 11.11
N THR A 205 -2.89 -9.17 10.30
CA THR A 205 -2.78 -10.60 10.61
C THR A 205 -1.34 -11.12 10.46
N GLY A 206 -0.49 -10.39 9.76
CA GLY A 206 0.96 -10.58 9.77
C GLY A 206 1.61 -9.97 11.01
N THR A 207 1.16 -8.77 11.40
CA THR A 207 1.75 -8.01 12.51
C THR A 207 1.45 -8.64 13.86
N ASN A 208 0.19 -9.06 14.10
CA ASN A 208 -0.20 -9.64 15.39
C ASN A 208 0.55 -10.95 15.73
N GLN A 209 1.06 -11.68 14.75
CA GLN A 209 1.91 -12.86 14.97
C GLN A 209 3.15 -12.53 15.81
N TRP A 210 3.77 -11.37 15.60
CA TRP A 210 4.91 -10.93 16.40
C TRP A 210 4.52 -10.60 17.83
N PHE A 211 3.38 -9.94 18.03
CA PHE A 211 2.84 -9.66 19.37
C PHE A 211 2.55 -10.95 20.13
N ILE A 212 2.03 -11.96 19.45
CA ILE A 212 1.72 -13.27 20.04
C ILE A 212 3.00 -14.05 20.33
N ALA A 213 3.97 -14.05 19.40
CA ALA A 213 5.27 -14.70 19.60
C ALA A 213 6.05 -14.10 20.80
N ARG A 214 5.91 -12.78 21.04
CA ARG A 214 6.51 -12.09 22.19
C ARG A 214 6.01 -12.61 23.55
N GLU A 215 4.78 -13.12 23.61
CA GLU A 215 4.18 -13.73 24.81
C GLU A 215 4.61 -15.20 25.02
N GLN A 216 5.37 -15.78 24.09
CA GLN A 216 5.91 -17.14 24.16
C GLN A 216 4.89 -18.25 24.47
N PRO A 217 3.74 -18.33 23.76
CA PRO A 217 2.81 -19.44 23.95
C PRO A 217 3.50 -20.79 23.63
N PRO A 218 3.49 -21.77 24.56
CA PRO A 218 4.23 -23.03 24.41
C PRO A 218 3.91 -23.83 23.15
N HIS A 219 2.69 -23.70 22.62
CA HIS A 219 2.24 -24.46 21.45
C HIS A 219 2.44 -23.75 20.10
N LEU A 220 2.95 -22.50 20.11
CA LEU A 220 3.33 -21.80 18.89
C LEU A 220 4.71 -22.26 18.41
N SER A 221 4.76 -22.85 17.22
CA SER A 221 5.97 -23.47 16.66
C SER A 221 6.68 -22.60 15.62
N CYS A 222 5.94 -21.75 14.89
CA CYS A 222 6.49 -20.85 13.86
C CYS A 222 5.47 -19.80 13.42
N ILE A 223 5.95 -18.74 12.75
CA ILE A 223 5.12 -17.66 12.20
C ILE A 223 5.48 -17.38 10.75
N THR A 224 4.52 -16.96 9.93
CA THR A 224 4.75 -16.50 8.55
C THR A 224 4.23 -15.06 8.35
N PRO A 225 4.86 -14.07 9.02
CA PRO A 225 4.34 -12.73 9.11
C PRO A 225 4.68 -11.91 7.86
N SER A 226 3.68 -11.65 7.02
CA SER A 226 3.86 -10.90 5.76
C SER A 226 3.34 -9.47 5.86
N ALA A 227 3.95 -8.53 5.14
CA ALA A 227 3.52 -7.12 5.07
C ALA A 227 3.18 -6.53 6.45
N THR A 228 4.10 -6.64 7.41
CA THR A 228 3.87 -6.27 8.80
C THR A 228 4.12 -4.81 9.05
N MET A 229 3.35 -4.21 9.95
CA MET A 229 3.56 -2.86 10.42
C MET A 229 4.83 -2.71 11.26
N GLY A 230 5.48 -1.58 11.09
CA GLY A 230 6.68 -1.17 11.79
C GLY A 230 6.38 -0.37 13.05
N ARG A 231 7.24 0.63 13.31
CA ARG A 231 7.15 1.48 14.49
C ARG A 231 6.05 2.54 14.33
N PRO A 232 5.20 2.78 15.35
CA PRO A 232 3.99 3.60 15.17
C PRO A 232 4.19 5.07 14.78
N MET A 233 5.37 5.65 14.98
CA MET A 233 5.66 7.05 14.63
C MET A 233 6.32 7.21 13.25
N GLN A 234 6.84 6.12 12.69
CA GLN A 234 7.56 6.06 11.41
C GLN A 234 6.78 5.28 10.35
N ASP A 235 5.81 4.48 10.78
CA ASP A 235 4.86 3.72 9.98
C ASP A 235 3.44 4.03 10.44
N VAL A 236 2.44 3.59 9.66
CA VAL A 236 1.03 3.85 9.95
C VAL A 236 0.69 3.58 11.43
N PRO A 237 0.01 4.52 12.13
CA PRO A 237 -0.76 5.65 11.60
C PRO A 237 0.02 6.96 11.34
N TYR A 238 1.34 7.00 11.55
CA TYR A 238 2.14 8.20 11.32
C TYR A 238 3.25 7.97 10.29
N PHE A 239 3.60 9.00 9.54
CA PHE A 239 4.84 9.03 8.77
C PHE A 239 5.72 10.12 9.35
N ASP A 240 6.67 9.69 10.18
CA ASP A 240 7.65 10.55 10.85
C ASP A 240 6.98 11.75 11.55
N GLY A 241 5.97 11.41 12.37
CA GLY A 241 5.15 12.35 13.15
C GLY A 241 4.03 13.05 12.39
N ALA A 242 3.91 12.86 11.07
CA ALA A 242 2.77 13.35 10.30
C ALA A 242 1.63 12.33 10.28
N PHE A 243 0.42 12.71 10.68
CA PHE A 243 -0.71 11.78 10.74
C PHE A 243 -1.21 11.40 9.33
N ALA A 244 -1.24 10.09 9.05
CA ALA A 244 -1.68 9.47 7.81
C ALA A 244 -3.21 9.42 7.71
N VAL A 245 -3.85 10.59 7.63
CA VAL A 245 -5.31 10.73 7.67
C VAL A 245 -6.02 9.91 6.59
N GLY A 246 -5.47 9.87 5.37
CA GLY A 246 -6.03 9.10 4.27
C GLY A 246 -5.99 7.61 4.54
N TRP A 247 -4.91 7.10 5.13
CA TRP A 247 -4.83 5.70 5.56
C TRP A 247 -5.84 5.42 6.68
N ALA A 248 -5.85 6.22 7.74
CA ALA A 248 -6.65 5.97 8.93
C ALA A 248 -8.16 5.95 8.62
N ILE A 249 -8.66 6.93 7.86
CA ILE A 249 -10.08 6.96 7.49
C ILE A 249 -10.43 5.77 6.60
N ASN A 250 -9.65 5.50 5.56
CA ASN A 250 -9.94 4.40 4.64
C ASN A 250 -9.88 3.05 5.35
N TRP A 251 -8.81 2.75 6.08
CA TRP A 251 -8.63 1.47 6.77
C TRP A 251 -9.73 1.23 7.83
N ILE A 252 -9.99 2.21 8.70
CA ILE A 252 -10.97 2.03 9.78
C ILE A 252 -12.41 1.93 9.24
N SER A 253 -12.78 2.78 8.27
CA SER A 253 -14.16 2.80 7.77
C SER A 253 -14.49 1.65 6.81
N ARG A 254 -13.52 1.24 5.98
CA ARG A 254 -13.67 0.18 4.97
C ARG A 254 -13.30 -1.20 5.51
N ASP A 255 -12.11 -1.34 6.08
CA ASP A 255 -11.51 -2.66 6.33
C ASP A 255 -11.89 -3.22 7.71
N LEU A 256 -12.12 -2.36 8.71
CA LEU A 256 -12.66 -2.78 10.02
C LEU A 256 -14.19 -2.89 10.05
N ASN A 257 -14.86 -2.70 8.90
CA ASN A 257 -16.28 -3.02 8.71
C ASN A 257 -17.25 -2.39 9.73
N ILE A 258 -16.95 -1.18 10.22
CA ILE A 258 -17.79 -0.44 11.18
C ILE A 258 -19.16 -0.08 10.58
N ASN A 259 -19.37 -0.28 9.28
CA ASN A 259 -20.68 -0.38 8.65
C ASN A 259 -20.64 -1.06 7.27
N VAL A 260 -21.28 -2.21 7.12
CA VAL A 260 -21.44 -2.88 5.80
C VAL A 260 -22.14 -1.98 4.78
N SER A 261 -22.97 -1.04 5.23
CA SER A 261 -23.67 -0.08 4.36
C SER A 261 -22.76 1.03 3.80
N LEU A 262 -21.55 1.22 4.33
CA LEU A 262 -20.59 2.21 3.84
C LEU A 262 -19.62 1.62 2.80
N ILE A 263 -19.49 0.28 2.71
CA ILE A 263 -18.63 -0.40 1.72
C ILE A 263 -18.98 0.01 0.28
N ASN A 264 -20.27 0.27 0.03
CA ASN A 264 -20.80 0.57 -1.30
C ASN A 264 -21.11 2.06 -1.52
N GLN A 265 -20.82 2.94 -0.55
CA GLN A 265 -20.97 4.38 -0.78
C GLN A 265 -19.65 4.95 -1.31
N PRO A 266 -19.68 5.76 -2.38
CA PRO A 266 -18.49 6.50 -2.78
C PRO A 266 -18.05 7.37 -1.60
N HIS A 267 -16.78 7.25 -1.20
CA HIS A 267 -16.21 8.16 -0.22
C HIS A 267 -16.46 9.60 -0.70
N PRO A 268 -16.91 10.52 0.17
CA PRO A 268 -16.94 11.92 -0.20
C PRO A 268 -15.56 12.31 -0.70
N ASP A 269 -15.51 13.10 -1.79
CA ASP A 269 -14.26 13.54 -2.42
C ASP A 269 -13.27 13.96 -1.31
N PRO A 270 -12.11 13.30 -1.17
CA PRO A 270 -11.16 13.60 -0.11
C PRO A 270 -10.73 15.08 -0.08
N MET A 271 -10.88 15.80 -1.19
CA MET A 271 -10.67 17.25 -1.23
C MET A 271 -11.65 18.03 -0.35
N MET A 272 -12.83 17.47 -0.06
CA MET A 272 -13.76 18.02 0.94
C MET A 272 -13.18 18.01 2.35
N TRP A 273 -12.20 17.15 2.64
CA TRP A 273 -11.58 17.08 3.97
C TRP A 273 -10.56 18.21 4.20
N LEU A 274 -10.06 18.85 3.14
CA LEU A 274 -8.96 19.82 3.21
C LEU A 274 -9.27 20.99 4.14
N ASN A 275 -10.51 21.48 4.08
CA ASN A 275 -10.96 22.63 4.86
C ASN A 275 -11.63 22.22 6.18
N HIS A 276 -11.72 20.93 6.49
CA HIS A 276 -12.36 20.47 7.72
C HIS A 276 -11.41 20.62 8.91
N ARG A 277 -11.78 21.49 9.85
CA ARG A 277 -11.07 21.72 11.11
C ARG A 277 -12.07 21.79 12.26
N PRO A 278 -11.79 21.17 13.42
CA PRO A 278 -10.57 20.45 13.77
C PRO A 278 -10.50 19.05 13.14
N LEU A 279 -9.29 18.52 12.94
CA LEU A 279 -9.08 17.21 12.32
C LEU A 279 -9.76 16.08 13.12
N ARG A 280 -9.84 16.21 14.45
CA ARG A 280 -10.47 15.23 15.36
C ARG A 280 -11.92 14.90 15.03
N THR A 281 -12.66 15.77 14.35
CA THR A 281 -14.06 15.53 13.95
C THR A 281 -14.21 15.18 12.47
N LEU A 282 -13.11 15.02 11.74
CA LEU A 282 -13.15 14.65 10.33
C LEU A 282 -13.76 13.26 10.13
N ASP A 283 -13.59 12.34 11.10
CA ASP A 283 -14.23 11.03 11.08
C ASP A 283 -15.75 11.12 10.89
N LEU A 284 -16.42 11.97 11.68
CA LEU A 284 -17.85 12.23 11.60
C LEU A 284 -18.24 12.87 10.27
N TYR A 285 -17.45 13.83 9.80
CA TYR A 285 -17.72 14.51 8.54
C TYR A 285 -17.56 13.57 7.34
N ALA A 286 -16.48 12.79 7.31
CA ALA A 286 -16.12 11.90 6.20
C ALA A 286 -16.94 10.62 6.16
N THR A 287 -17.39 10.11 7.32
CA THR A 287 -18.03 8.78 7.41
C THR A 287 -19.42 8.78 8.04
N GLY A 288 -19.86 9.91 8.60
CA GLY A 288 -21.09 9.99 9.39
C GLY A 288 -20.99 9.32 10.78
N LYS A 289 -19.83 8.76 11.15
CA LYS A 289 -19.63 8.03 12.41
C LYS A 289 -18.39 8.51 13.16
N LYS A 290 -18.47 8.41 14.48
CA LYS A 290 -17.31 8.55 15.36
C LYS A 290 -16.46 7.29 15.24
N LEU A 291 -15.22 7.43 14.83
CA LEU A 291 -14.24 6.35 14.72
C LEU A 291 -13.32 6.41 15.94
N LEU A 292 -13.46 5.47 16.88
CA LEU A 292 -12.72 5.52 18.14
C LEU A 292 -11.20 5.43 17.92
N LEU A 293 -10.73 4.44 17.14
CA LEU A 293 -9.31 4.27 16.82
C LEU A 293 -8.70 5.51 16.16
N TYR A 294 -9.44 6.16 15.25
CA TYR A 294 -9.00 7.39 14.59
C TYR A 294 -8.72 8.50 15.61
N ARG A 295 -9.62 8.66 16.59
CA ARG A 295 -9.46 9.67 17.65
C ARG A 295 -8.38 9.28 18.64
N THR A 296 -8.24 7.99 18.96
CA THR A 296 -7.13 7.49 19.77
C THR A 296 -5.80 7.87 19.14
N PHE A 297 -5.62 7.67 17.83
CA PHE A 297 -4.39 8.10 17.16
C PHE A 297 -4.15 9.60 17.36
N LEU A 298 -5.13 10.45 17.06
CA LEU A 298 -5.00 11.90 17.24
C LEU A 298 -4.80 12.37 18.69
N ASP A 299 -5.30 11.61 19.67
CA ASP A 299 -5.12 11.88 21.09
C ASP A 299 -3.69 11.53 21.58
N HIS A 300 -2.89 10.81 20.76
CA HIS A 300 -1.50 10.41 21.02
C HIS A 300 -0.50 10.94 19.95
N PRO A 301 -0.28 12.26 19.83
CA PRO A 301 0.55 12.84 18.77
C PRO A 301 2.07 12.72 19.01
N THR A 302 2.50 12.23 20.17
CA THR A 302 3.90 12.02 20.54
C THR A 302 4.12 10.55 20.88
N TYR A 303 5.35 10.06 20.82
CA TYR A 303 5.73 8.72 21.28
C TYR A 303 5.62 8.60 22.81
N ASP A 304 4.39 8.51 23.30
CA ASP A 304 4.05 8.45 24.71
C ASP A 304 3.92 7.00 25.20
N HIS A 305 3.31 6.80 26.38
CA HIS A 305 3.14 5.46 26.95
C HIS A 305 2.27 4.55 26.07
N PHE A 306 1.29 5.09 25.35
CA PHE A 306 0.41 4.30 24.49
C PHE A 306 1.23 3.63 23.38
N TRP A 307 2.03 4.40 22.64
CA TRP A 307 2.86 3.85 21.57
C TRP A 307 3.98 2.94 22.10
N ARG A 308 4.63 3.30 23.21
CA ARG A 308 5.66 2.44 23.83
C ARG A 308 5.11 1.06 24.24
N SER A 309 3.84 0.96 24.59
CA SER A 309 3.23 -0.32 25.00
C SER A 309 3.07 -1.32 23.84
N ILE A 310 3.03 -0.81 22.60
CA ILE A 310 2.85 -1.63 21.38
C ILE A 310 4.06 -1.60 20.45
N ASP A 311 5.11 -0.85 20.79
CA ASP A 311 6.40 -0.92 20.10
C ASP A 311 7.21 -2.12 20.63
N PHE A 312 8.23 -2.53 19.87
CA PHE A 312 9.14 -3.60 20.29
C PHE A 312 10.51 -3.05 20.64
N ILE A 313 11.09 -3.60 21.69
CA ILE A 313 12.48 -3.38 22.08
C ILE A 313 13.32 -4.65 21.84
N PRO A 314 14.67 -4.56 21.84
CA PRO A 314 15.54 -5.73 21.65
C PRO A 314 15.19 -6.95 22.51
N ASP A 315 14.85 -6.73 23.79
CA ASP A 315 14.46 -7.79 24.73
C ASP A 315 13.20 -8.53 24.29
N ASP A 316 12.29 -7.90 23.55
CA ASP A 316 11.11 -8.55 23.01
C ASP A 316 11.47 -9.56 21.93
N PHE A 317 12.39 -9.20 21.03
CA PHE A 317 12.90 -10.10 20.00
C PHE A 317 13.76 -11.22 20.58
N ALA A 318 14.53 -10.95 21.64
CA ALA A 318 15.31 -11.97 22.34
C ALA A 318 14.45 -13.09 22.96
N ARG A 319 13.16 -12.81 23.23
CA ARG A 319 12.19 -13.82 23.70
C ARG A 319 11.61 -14.68 22.58
N ILE A 320 11.77 -14.31 21.31
CA ILE A 320 11.17 -15.04 20.19
C ILE A 320 12.08 -16.22 19.81
N THR A 321 11.70 -17.41 20.24
CA THR A 321 12.50 -18.65 20.06
C THR A 321 12.03 -19.52 18.91
N ILE A 322 11.21 -18.99 17.99
CA ILE A 322 10.59 -19.73 16.89
C ILE A 322 11.08 -19.22 15.52
N PRO A 323 11.10 -20.08 14.48
CA PRO A 323 11.36 -19.66 13.10
C PRO A 323 10.34 -18.67 12.56
N SER A 324 10.74 -17.81 11.62
CA SER A 324 9.82 -16.98 10.83
C SER A 324 10.12 -16.96 9.33
N LEU A 325 9.06 -16.89 8.51
CA LEU A 325 9.15 -16.67 7.06
C LEU A 325 8.28 -15.46 6.69
N ALA A 326 8.93 -14.33 6.40
CA ALA A 326 8.28 -13.09 6.06
C ALA A 326 8.30 -12.82 4.55
N PHE A 327 7.17 -12.35 4.01
CA PHE A 327 7.08 -11.81 2.66
C PHE A 327 6.69 -10.33 2.69
N THR A 328 7.31 -9.54 1.82
CA THR A 328 6.91 -8.16 1.52
C THR A 328 7.26 -7.82 0.07
N GLY A 329 7.00 -6.59 -0.36
CA GLY A 329 7.41 -6.11 -1.67
C GLY A 329 7.82 -4.65 -1.66
N TRP A 330 8.54 -4.23 -2.70
CA TRP A 330 8.98 -2.83 -2.83
C TRP A 330 7.84 -1.82 -2.95
N PHE A 331 6.63 -2.30 -3.26
CA PHE A 331 5.41 -1.49 -3.42
C PHE A 331 4.33 -1.89 -2.40
N ASP A 332 4.77 -2.39 -1.24
CA ASP A 332 3.94 -2.68 -0.06
C ASP A 332 4.10 -1.54 0.96
N GLY A 333 3.00 -0.86 1.31
CA GLY A 333 3.01 0.29 2.23
C GLY A 333 3.49 0.01 3.66
N THR A 334 3.63 -1.27 4.03
CA THR A 334 4.15 -1.74 5.33
C THR A 334 5.47 -2.49 5.21
N MET A 335 6.16 -2.35 4.07
CA MET A 335 7.44 -3.02 3.82
C MET A 335 8.49 -2.70 4.89
N TYR A 336 8.54 -1.45 5.35
CA TYR A 336 9.44 -1.02 6.41
C TYR A 336 9.33 -1.91 7.65
N GLY A 337 8.11 -2.13 8.15
CA GLY A 337 7.91 -2.96 9.34
C GLY A 337 8.35 -4.40 9.14
N THR A 338 8.11 -4.96 7.95
CA THR A 338 8.54 -6.35 7.64
C THR A 338 10.05 -6.49 7.65
N ILE A 339 10.76 -5.56 7.02
CA ILE A 339 12.23 -5.53 7.00
C ILE A 339 12.77 -5.30 8.41
N TRP A 340 12.24 -4.31 9.12
CA TRP A 340 12.67 -3.97 10.48
C TRP A 340 12.52 -5.15 11.44
N ARG A 341 11.34 -5.80 11.47
CA ARG A 341 11.12 -6.96 12.35
C ARG A 341 12.05 -8.12 12.02
N PHE A 342 12.28 -8.40 10.74
CA PHE A 342 13.26 -9.39 10.33
C PHE A 342 14.68 -9.04 10.82
N GLN A 343 15.13 -7.79 10.63
CA GLN A 343 16.47 -7.36 11.04
C GLN A 343 16.67 -7.42 12.55
N GLU A 344 15.69 -7.00 13.33
CA GLU A 344 15.73 -7.07 14.80
C GLU A 344 15.70 -8.54 15.27
N ALA A 345 14.85 -9.39 14.68
CA ALA A 345 14.84 -10.82 14.97
C ALA A 345 16.18 -11.49 14.61
N ARG A 346 16.79 -11.14 13.48
CA ARG A 346 18.14 -11.60 13.11
C ARG A 346 19.21 -11.16 14.10
N SER A 347 19.03 -10.00 14.73
CA SER A 347 20.00 -9.42 15.66
C SER A 347 19.89 -10.00 17.07
N TYR A 348 18.67 -10.29 17.53
CA TYR A 348 18.42 -10.60 18.94
C TYR A 348 17.78 -11.98 19.20
N ALA A 349 17.04 -12.55 18.25
CA ALA A 349 16.36 -13.82 18.49
C ALA A 349 17.38 -14.98 18.58
N PRO A 350 17.20 -15.93 19.53
CA PRO A 350 18.09 -17.09 19.66
C PRO A 350 18.15 -17.97 18.40
N ARG A 351 17.08 -17.96 17.59
CA ARG A 351 17.00 -18.66 16.30
C ARG A 351 17.18 -17.71 15.13
N SER A 352 18.21 -16.87 15.17
CA SER A 352 18.47 -15.87 14.15
C SER A 352 18.57 -16.49 12.75
N ASP A 353 19.27 -17.61 12.57
CA ASP A 353 19.44 -18.27 11.26
C ASP A 353 18.15 -18.85 10.66
N ASP A 354 17.08 -18.90 11.45
CA ASP A 354 15.76 -19.40 11.06
C ASP A 354 14.74 -18.28 10.83
N GLN A 355 15.22 -17.04 10.72
CA GLN A 355 14.43 -15.91 10.27
C GLN A 355 14.70 -15.74 8.77
N PHE A 356 13.64 -15.76 7.96
CA PHE A 356 13.70 -15.64 6.50
C PHE A 356 12.89 -14.45 6.01
N LEU A 357 13.39 -13.75 5.00
CA LEU A 357 12.75 -12.60 4.38
C LEU A 357 12.79 -12.69 2.86
N ILE A 358 11.63 -12.53 2.24
CA ILE A 358 11.45 -12.47 0.81
C ILE A 358 10.87 -11.11 0.43
N ILE A 359 11.56 -10.39 -0.46
CA ILE A 359 11.14 -9.08 -0.97
C ILE A 359 11.02 -9.17 -2.48
N GLY A 360 9.81 -9.08 -3.02
CA GLY A 360 9.59 -9.04 -4.47
C GLY A 360 9.14 -7.66 -4.99
N PRO A 361 8.85 -7.52 -6.29
CA PRO A 361 8.23 -6.31 -6.83
C PRO A 361 6.71 -6.29 -6.59
N TYR A 362 6.29 -6.73 -5.41
CA TYR A 362 4.89 -7.00 -5.08
C TYR A 362 4.22 -5.79 -4.44
N THR A 363 2.89 -5.72 -4.59
CA THR A 363 2.06 -4.83 -3.78
C THR A 363 1.68 -5.49 -2.46
N HIS A 364 1.10 -4.70 -1.54
CA HIS A 364 0.57 -5.17 -0.26
C HIS A 364 -0.33 -6.42 -0.38
N GLY A 365 -1.20 -6.48 -1.39
CA GLY A 365 -2.14 -7.61 -1.58
C GLY A 365 -1.54 -8.85 -2.24
N ASN A 366 -0.35 -8.74 -2.85
CA ASN A 366 0.26 -9.85 -3.60
C ASN A 366 1.51 -10.41 -2.91
N ALA A 367 2.12 -9.63 -2.03
CA ALA A 367 3.34 -10.03 -1.33
C ALA A 367 3.23 -11.36 -0.57
N PRO A 368 2.16 -11.64 0.20
CA PRO A 368 2.07 -12.85 1.03
C PRO A 368 2.20 -14.16 0.25
N ASP A 369 1.90 -14.12 -1.05
CA ASP A 369 1.88 -15.30 -1.91
C ASP A 369 2.89 -15.24 -3.05
N GLY A 370 3.87 -14.33 -2.98
CA GLY A 370 4.96 -14.29 -3.96
C GLY A 370 4.55 -13.71 -5.32
N GLY A 371 3.66 -12.72 -5.33
CA GLY A 371 3.22 -12.05 -6.57
C GLY A 371 1.92 -12.60 -7.15
N TYR A 372 1.14 -13.32 -6.35
CA TYR A 372 -0.21 -13.79 -6.70
C TYR A 372 -1.24 -13.04 -5.88
N ASP A 373 -2.37 -12.68 -6.50
CA ASP A 373 -3.48 -12.08 -5.77
C ASP A 373 -4.07 -13.09 -4.78
N TYR A 374 -4.16 -12.70 -3.50
CA TYR A 374 -4.62 -13.61 -2.47
C TYR A 374 -6.08 -14.08 -2.66
N ARG A 375 -6.92 -13.28 -3.32
CA ARG A 375 -8.34 -13.58 -3.57
C ARG A 375 -8.54 -14.38 -4.85
N THR A 376 -7.93 -13.92 -5.95
CA THR A 376 -8.17 -14.50 -7.29
C THR A 376 -7.17 -15.59 -7.64
N ARG A 377 -6.02 -15.62 -6.97
CA ARG A 377 -4.87 -16.50 -7.27
C ARG A 377 -4.21 -16.25 -8.63
N GLU A 378 -4.59 -15.18 -9.31
CA GLU A 378 -3.98 -14.79 -10.57
C GLU A 378 -2.60 -14.16 -10.32
N PRO A 379 -1.62 -14.42 -11.19
CA PRO A 379 -0.31 -13.79 -11.09
C PRO A 379 -0.39 -12.31 -11.42
N MET A 380 0.43 -11.50 -10.75
CA MET A 380 0.66 -10.12 -11.12
C MET A 380 1.32 -10.04 -12.50
N THR A 381 0.76 -9.22 -13.38
CA THR A 381 1.36 -8.89 -14.69
C THR A 381 1.90 -7.47 -14.73
N MET A 382 1.38 -6.58 -13.88
CA MET A 382 1.76 -5.18 -13.77
C MET A 382 1.82 -4.76 -12.30
N VAL A 383 2.71 -3.83 -11.99
CA VAL A 383 2.73 -3.07 -10.75
C VAL A 383 2.87 -1.60 -11.11
N GLY A 384 1.81 -0.81 -10.91
CA GLY A 384 1.75 0.55 -11.45
C GLY A 384 1.96 0.56 -12.97
N ASP A 385 2.94 1.33 -13.42
CA ASP A 385 3.36 1.45 -14.82
C ASP A 385 4.51 0.48 -15.19
N PHE A 386 4.92 -0.41 -14.28
CA PHE A 386 5.95 -1.41 -14.52
C PHE A 386 5.35 -2.79 -14.87
N PRO A 387 5.80 -3.42 -15.96
CA PRO A 387 5.52 -4.84 -16.19
C PRO A 387 6.25 -5.69 -15.16
N VAL A 388 5.56 -6.70 -14.63
CA VAL A 388 6.17 -7.70 -13.74
C VAL A 388 6.73 -8.81 -14.61
N ALA A 389 8.05 -9.02 -14.55
CA ALA A 389 8.69 -10.11 -15.28
C ALA A 389 8.26 -11.47 -14.72
N GLU A 390 8.13 -12.48 -15.57
CA GLU A 390 7.69 -13.83 -15.17
C GLU A 390 8.58 -14.43 -14.08
N ASN A 391 9.90 -14.17 -14.16
CA ASN A 391 10.87 -14.62 -13.15
C ASN A 391 10.69 -13.96 -11.77
N ALA A 392 9.89 -12.89 -11.66
CA ALA A 392 9.61 -12.21 -10.39
C ALA A 392 8.58 -12.95 -9.54
N LEU A 393 7.83 -13.89 -10.11
CA LEU A 393 6.82 -14.64 -9.38
C LEU A 393 7.48 -15.78 -8.60
N LEU A 394 7.05 -15.96 -7.35
CA LEU A 394 7.45 -17.08 -6.50
C LEU A 394 6.22 -17.85 -6.06
N PRO A 395 6.31 -19.19 -5.91
CA PRO A 395 5.20 -19.99 -5.43
C PRO A 395 5.04 -19.82 -3.90
N GLY A 396 4.64 -18.63 -3.43
CA GLY A 396 4.70 -18.25 -2.02
C GLY A 396 3.90 -19.17 -1.09
N LEU A 397 2.73 -19.65 -1.51
CA LEU A 397 1.98 -20.66 -0.75
C LEU A 397 2.75 -21.98 -0.60
N ASN A 398 3.41 -22.45 -1.66
CA ASN A 398 4.20 -23.68 -1.61
C ASN A 398 5.44 -23.51 -0.71
N MET A 399 6.09 -22.35 -0.76
CA MET A 399 7.19 -22.04 0.16
C MET A 399 6.71 -22.02 1.60
N THR A 400 5.58 -21.36 1.87
CA THR A 400 4.94 -21.36 3.20
C THR A 400 4.61 -22.78 3.66
N HIS A 401 4.13 -23.63 2.74
CA HIS A 401 3.88 -25.05 3.03
C HIS A 401 5.17 -25.80 3.37
N GLU A 402 6.23 -25.67 2.58
CA GLU A 402 7.54 -26.26 2.86
C GLU A 402 8.07 -25.85 4.24
N PHE A 403 7.89 -24.58 4.61
CA PHE A 403 8.26 -24.06 5.93
C PHE A 403 7.43 -24.67 7.06
N PHE A 404 6.13 -24.86 6.86
CA PHE A 404 5.26 -25.53 7.84
C PHE A 404 5.51 -27.03 7.96
N GLU A 405 5.89 -27.73 6.89
CA GLU A 405 6.30 -29.14 6.98
C GLU A 405 7.48 -29.30 7.95
N TRP A 406 8.46 -28.40 7.87
CA TRP A 406 9.57 -28.38 8.82
C TRP A 406 9.12 -28.09 10.25
N CYS A 407 8.37 -27.01 10.46
CA CYS A 407 8.07 -26.53 11.81
C CYS A 407 7.00 -27.36 12.54
N LEU A 408 6.01 -27.89 11.80
CA LEU A 408 4.80 -28.47 12.37
C LEU A 408 4.72 -29.99 12.23
N LYS A 409 5.57 -30.61 11.39
CA LYS A 409 5.54 -32.05 11.10
C LYS A 409 6.90 -32.74 11.14
N ASP A 410 7.88 -32.12 11.80
CA ASP A 410 9.24 -32.65 11.92
C ASP A 410 9.91 -32.91 10.56
N GLY A 411 9.49 -32.15 9.53
CA GLY A 411 10.08 -32.19 8.19
C GLY A 411 11.50 -31.63 8.16
N ARG A 412 12.15 -31.75 7.00
CA ARG A 412 13.50 -31.19 6.81
C ARG A 412 13.46 -29.67 6.76
N ARG A 413 14.34 -29.01 7.52
CA ARG A 413 14.56 -27.56 7.42
C ARG A 413 14.94 -27.17 5.99
N PRO A 414 14.25 -26.19 5.37
CA PRO A 414 14.62 -25.70 4.05
C PRO A 414 16.06 -25.18 4.00
N GLU A 415 16.78 -25.44 2.91
CA GLU A 415 18.15 -24.97 2.68
C GLU A 415 18.16 -23.56 2.07
N TRP A 416 17.31 -22.67 2.58
CA TRP A 416 17.24 -21.29 2.13
C TRP A 416 18.30 -20.43 2.81
N LYS A 417 18.71 -19.39 2.10
CA LYS A 417 19.44 -18.29 2.70
C LYS A 417 18.45 -17.34 3.39
N PRO A 418 18.86 -16.62 4.44
CA PRO A 418 18.00 -15.69 5.18
C PRO A 418 17.24 -14.68 4.32
N THR A 419 17.81 -14.21 3.21
CA THR A 419 17.14 -13.21 2.37
C THR A 419 17.11 -13.59 0.90
N ARG A 420 15.97 -13.37 0.25
CA ARG A 420 15.79 -13.44 -1.20
C ARG A 420 15.07 -12.18 -1.68
N ILE A 421 15.76 -11.38 -2.47
CA ILE A 421 15.43 -9.98 -2.73
C ILE A 421 15.40 -9.75 -4.24
N TYR A 422 14.29 -9.26 -4.78
CA TYR A 422 14.19 -8.90 -6.17
C TYR A 422 14.76 -7.50 -6.39
N ILE A 423 15.56 -7.28 -7.42
CA ILE A 423 16.06 -5.96 -7.78
C ILE A 423 15.23 -5.50 -8.98
N THR A 424 14.39 -4.48 -8.76
CA THR A 424 13.61 -3.85 -9.84
C THR A 424 14.53 -3.09 -10.78
N GLY A 425 14.11 -2.82 -12.02
CA GLY A 425 14.95 -2.21 -13.05
C GLY A 425 15.84 -3.24 -13.77
N SER A 426 16.69 -3.97 -13.04
CA SER A 426 17.48 -5.09 -13.59
C SER A 426 16.69 -6.40 -13.68
N ASN A 427 15.59 -6.51 -12.92
CA ASN A 427 14.67 -7.65 -12.91
C ASN A 427 15.32 -8.98 -12.51
N GLN A 428 16.19 -8.94 -11.50
CA GLN A 428 16.97 -10.09 -11.01
C GLN A 428 16.70 -10.41 -9.55
N TRP A 429 16.77 -11.69 -9.18
CA TRP A 429 16.79 -12.10 -7.77
C TRP A 429 18.21 -12.11 -7.21
N MET A 430 18.37 -11.55 -6.02
CA MET A 430 19.57 -11.59 -5.22
C MET A 430 19.31 -12.35 -3.91
N THR A 431 20.14 -13.35 -3.62
CA THR A 431 20.03 -14.16 -2.40
C THR A 431 21.24 -13.92 -1.50
N ARG A 432 21.01 -13.61 -0.22
CA ARG A 432 22.06 -13.21 0.75
C ARG A 432 21.76 -13.70 2.17
N ASN A 433 22.75 -13.59 3.05
CA ASN A 433 22.62 -13.89 4.48
C ASN A 433 22.26 -12.66 5.32
N ILE A 434 22.47 -11.46 4.78
CA ILE A 434 22.38 -10.19 5.49
C ILE A 434 21.68 -9.19 4.57
N PHE A 435 20.81 -8.35 5.15
CA PHE A 435 20.18 -7.23 4.48
C PHE A 435 20.32 -5.94 5.31
N PRO A 436 20.77 -4.82 4.73
CA PRO A 436 21.34 -4.70 3.37
C PRO A 436 22.57 -5.60 3.18
N PRO A 437 22.90 -6.00 1.94
CA PRO A 437 24.06 -6.83 1.68
C PRO A 437 25.37 -6.08 2.00
N PRO A 438 26.42 -6.76 2.50
CA PRO A 438 27.66 -6.11 2.94
C PRO A 438 28.44 -5.42 1.82
N GLU A 439 28.21 -5.80 0.55
CA GLU A 439 28.77 -5.11 -0.61
C GLU A 439 28.10 -3.76 -0.92
N ALA A 440 26.93 -3.46 -0.32
CA ALA A 440 26.30 -2.15 -0.43
C ALA A 440 27.00 -1.15 0.49
N HIS A 441 27.40 -0.01 -0.07
CA HIS A 441 28.10 1.05 0.64
C HIS A 441 27.38 2.39 0.47
N GLU A 442 27.39 3.19 1.54
CA GLU A 442 26.74 4.50 1.52
C GLU A 442 27.47 5.46 0.57
N ARG A 443 26.72 6.08 -0.35
CA ARG A 443 27.19 7.22 -1.17
C ARG A 443 26.17 8.35 -1.13
N SER A 444 26.67 9.58 -1.32
CA SER A 444 25.86 10.79 -1.28
C SER A 444 25.78 11.46 -2.65
N LEU A 445 24.59 11.91 -3.02
CA LEU A 445 24.37 12.93 -4.07
C LEU A 445 23.95 14.23 -3.39
N PHE A 446 24.54 15.33 -3.80
CA PHE A 446 24.27 16.67 -3.28
C PHE A 446 23.26 17.39 -4.17
N LEU A 447 22.34 18.12 -3.55
CA LEU A 447 21.44 19.04 -4.24
C LEU A 447 22.23 20.27 -4.67
N ILE A 448 22.06 20.75 -5.91
CA ILE A 448 22.74 21.93 -6.47
C ILE A 448 21.76 22.66 -7.40
N SER A 449 21.81 24.00 -7.42
CA SER A 449 21.10 24.84 -8.39
C SER A 449 21.69 26.26 -8.43
N GLU A 450 21.23 27.10 -9.36
CA GLU A 450 21.48 28.55 -9.34
C GLU A 450 20.37 29.31 -8.59
N GLY A 451 19.53 28.60 -7.81
CA GLY A 451 18.40 29.15 -7.06
C GLY A 451 17.05 29.08 -7.79
N HIS A 452 16.95 28.24 -8.82
CA HIS A 452 15.77 28.10 -9.67
C HIS A 452 15.29 26.64 -9.79
N ALA A 453 15.45 25.82 -8.73
CA ALA A 453 15.05 24.41 -8.76
C ALA A 453 13.52 24.18 -8.74
N ASN A 454 12.71 25.24 -8.71
CA ASN A 454 11.25 25.14 -8.71
C ASN A 454 10.73 24.50 -10.00
N SER A 455 9.84 23.53 -9.86
CA SER A 455 9.23 22.71 -10.91
C SER A 455 10.19 21.79 -11.66
N ILE A 456 9.64 20.84 -12.41
CA ILE A 456 10.38 19.96 -13.33
C ILE A 456 11.16 20.72 -14.43
N LYS A 457 10.86 22.00 -14.63
CA LYS A 457 11.54 22.89 -15.61
C LYS A 457 12.66 23.71 -14.97
N GLY A 458 12.88 23.56 -13.65
CA GLY A 458 13.93 24.24 -12.91
C GLY A 458 15.33 23.73 -13.26
N ASP A 459 16.33 24.35 -12.66
CA ASP A 459 17.76 24.08 -12.89
C ASP A 459 18.37 23.15 -11.81
N GLY A 460 17.54 22.54 -10.97
CA GLY A 460 18.00 21.70 -9.88
C GLY A 460 18.69 20.42 -10.36
N GLN A 461 19.89 20.19 -9.85
CA GLN A 461 20.74 19.06 -10.17
C GLN A 461 21.07 18.21 -8.93
N LEU A 462 21.29 16.92 -9.16
CA LEU A 462 21.92 16.02 -8.20
C LEU A 462 23.33 15.68 -8.70
N GLN A 463 24.35 15.96 -7.89
CA GLN A 463 25.75 15.69 -8.26
C GLN A 463 26.49 14.91 -7.18
N TRP A 464 27.49 14.12 -7.59
CA TRP A 464 28.35 13.34 -6.67
C TRP A 464 29.31 14.20 -5.86
N ASN A 465 29.57 15.42 -6.33
CA ASN A 465 30.41 16.40 -5.65
C ASN A 465 29.52 17.52 -5.11
N ALA A 466 29.85 18.05 -3.92
CA ALA A 466 29.11 19.16 -3.35
C ALA A 466 29.30 20.45 -4.16
N ALA A 467 28.33 21.36 -4.08
CA ALA A 467 28.39 22.66 -4.73
C ALA A 467 29.65 23.45 -4.35
N SER A 468 30.23 24.11 -5.34
CA SER A 468 31.31 25.09 -5.18
C SER A 468 30.79 26.51 -5.00
N ILE A 469 29.53 26.77 -5.37
CA ILE A 469 28.87 28.07 -5.32
C ILE A 469 27.75 28.02 -4.28
N ALA A 470 27.60 29.10 -3.51
CA ALA A 470 26.54 29.21 -2.52
C ALA A 470 25.23 29.62 -3.19
N ALA A 471 24.24 28.72 -3.16
CA ALA A 471 22.88 28.99 -3.58
C ALA A 471 21.88 28.36 -2.60
N THR A 472 20.61 28.77 -2.73
CA THR A 472 19.48 28.24 -1.98
C THR A 472 18.25 28.25 -2.86
N ASP A 473 17.38 27.27 -2.70
CA ASP A 473 16.07 27.26 -3.36
C ASP A 473 14.98 27.56 -2.34
N SER A 474 13.93 28.25 -2.77
CA SER A 474 12.80 28.59 -1.90
C SER A 474 11.46 28.44 -2.60
N TYR A 475 10.42 28.18 -1.80
CA TYR A 475 9.05 28.14 -2.28
C TYR A 475 8.05 28.54 -1.19
N LEU A 476 6.89 29.01 -1.62
CA LEU A 476 5.76 29.29 -0.74
C LEU A 476 4.88 28.05 -0.60
N HIS A 477 4.79 27.51 0.61
CA HIS A 477 3.82 26.48 0.96
C HIS A 477 2.52 27.14 1.44
N ASP A 478 1.44 26.95 0.67
CA ASP A 478 0.08 27.35 1.03
C ASP A 478 -0.72 26.09 1.43
N PRO A 479 -1.03 25.88 2.73
CA PRO A 479 -1.80 24.72 3.18
C PRO A 479 -3.21 24.63 2.60
N THR A 480 -3.76 25.71 2.04
CA THR A 480 -5.07 25.71 1.37
C THR A 480 -4.99 25.23 -0.09
N LYS A 481 -3.77 25.08 -0.63
CA LYS A 481 -3.48 24.59 -1.97
C LYS A 481 -2.39 23.51 -1.94
N PRO A 482 -2.55 22.44 -1.15
CA PRO A 482 -1.52 21.43 -0.97
C PRO A 482 -1.20 20.72 -2.29
N VAL A 483 -0.04 20.08 -2.33
CA VAL A 483 0.26 19.06 -3.35
C VAL A 483 -0.66 17.87 -3.10
N ILE A 484 -1.33 17.43 -4.17
CA ILE A 484 -2.34 16.37 -4.10
C ILE A 484 -1.70 15.02 -4.39
N SER A 485 -1.82 14.11 -3.43
CA SER A 485 -1.28 12.76 -3.47
C SER A 485 -2.15 11.76 -4.24
N ASN A 486 -3.34 12.16 -4.69
CA ASN A 486 -4.20 11.33 -5.54
C ASN A 486 -3.72 11.39 -7.00
N ILE A 487 -2.65 10.64 -7.28
CA ILE A 487 -2.01 10.60 -8.59
C ILE A 487 -2.92 9.83 -9.55
N ASN A 488 -3.69 10.54 -10.38
CA ASN A 488 -4.51 9.98 -11.46
C ASN A 488 -5.41 8.79 -11.05
N ASN A 489 -5.95 8.77 -9.81
CA ASN A 489 -6.71 7.66 -9.22
C ASN A 489 -5.97 6.30 -9.17
N LYS A 490 -4.64 6.29 -9.25
CA LYS A 490 -3.81 5.10 -9.03
C LYS A 490 -3.39 5.03 -7.55
N SER A 491 -3.07 3.84 -7.06
CA SER A 491 -2.57 3.67 -5.69
C SER A 491 -1.27 4.47 -5.50
N ILE A 492 -1.22 5.21 -4.40
CA ILE A 492 -0.17 6.19 -4.05
C ILE A 492 1.23 5.59 -3.85
N ILE A 493 1.30 4.27 -3.62
CA ILE A 493 2.54 3.51 -3.38
C ILE A 493 3.07 2.89 -4.70
N LEU A 494 2.29 2.90 -5.77
CA LEU A 494 2.68 2.23 -7.02
C LEU A 494 3.75 3.02 -7.78
N PRO A 495 4.61 2.32 -8.55
CA PRO A 495 5.58 2.97 -9.42
C PRO A 495 4.84 3.48 -10.67
N ILE A 496 4.52 4.77 -10.67
CA ILE A 496 3.73 5.41 -11.73
C ILE A 496 4.42 6.69 -12.16
N ASP A 497 4.14 7.14 -13.39
CA ASP A 497 4.60 8.45 -13.84
C ASP A 497 3.91 9.57 -13.07
N ILE A 498 4.73 10.44 -12.47
CA ILE A 498 4.29 11.57 -11.66
C ILE A 498 4.62 12.94 -12.26
N ASN A 499 5.12 13.00 -13.50
CA ASN A 499 5.46 14.25 -14.18
C ASN A 499 4.37 15.33 -14.11
N SER A 500 3.10 14.94 -14.17
CA SER A 500 1.97 15.87 -14.29
C SER A 500 1.84 16.88 -13.16
N TYR A 501 2.31 16.57 -11.95
CA TYR A 501 2.24 17.51 -10.83
C TYR A 501 3.60 18.06 -10.40
N LEU A 502 4.71 17.59 -10.99
CA LEU A 502 6.05 18.16 -10.75
C LEU A 502 6.22 19.56 -11.37
N ASP A 503 5.30 20.02 -12.22
CA ASP A 503 5.34 21.37 -12.83
C ASP A 503 4.89 22.49 -11.86
N ARG A 504 4.68 22.18 -10.57
CA ARG A 504 4.28 23.16 -9.57
C ARG A 504 5.47 23.96 -9.05
N ASN A 505 5.25 25.26 -8.82
CA ASN A 505 6.27 26.14 -8.25
C ASN A 505 6.57 25.88 -6.78
N ASP A 506 5.69 25.20 -6.03
CA ASP A 506 5.91 24.79 -4.64
C ASP A 506 6.52 23.39 -4.50
N ILE A 507 7.10 22.88 -5.59
CA ILE A 507 7.90 21.66 -5.63
C ILE A 507 9.28 22.03 -6.18
N LEU A 508 10.34 21.67 -5.45
CA LEU A 508 11.71 21.76 -5.94
C LEU A 508 12.11 20.41 -6.54
N VAL A 509 12.70 20.40 -7.73
CA VAL A 509 13.09 19.19 -8.45
C VAL A 509 14.58 19.20 -8.71
N TYR A 510 15.26 18.12 -8.36
CA TYR A 510 16.69 17.92 -8.58
C TYR A 510 16.91 16.63 -9.35
N THR A 511 17.68 16.67 -10.44
CA THR A 511 17.91 15.48 -11.29
C THR A 511 19.40 15.28 -11.56
N THR A 512 19.89 14.05 -11.59
CA THR A 512 21.24 13.78 -12.09
C THR A 512 21.31 14.02 -13.59
N GLU A 513 22.52 14.15 -14.14
CA GLU A 513 22.72 13.84 -15.56
C GLU A 513 22.33 12.38 -15.86
N PRO A 514 22.00 12.04 -17.13
CA PRO A 514 21.80 10.66 -17.54
C PRO A 514 22.98 9.79 -17.12
N LEU A 515 22.69 8.66 -16.49
CA LEU A 515 23.73 7.79 -15.94
C LEU A 515 24.53 7.13 -17.07
N ASN A 516 25.86 7.15 -16.96
CA ASN A 516 26.75 6.50 -17.91
C ASN A 516 26.79 4.97 -17.74
N LYS A 517 26.50 4.47 -16.54
CA LYS A 517 26.45 3.05 -16.17
C LYS A 517 25.29 2.80 -15.21
N SER A 518 24.88 1.54 -15.07
CA SER A 518 23.87 1.18 -14.08
C SER A 518 24.36 1.44 -12.67
N ILE A 519 23.41 1.79 -11.79
CA ILE A 519 23.63 1.93 -10.35
C ILE A 519 22.53 1.17 -9.64
N THR A 520 22.90 0.21 -8.79
CA THR A 520 21.96 -0.54 -7.97
C THR A 520 21.91 0.05 -6.57
N VAL A 521 20.74 0.53 -6.16
CA VAL A 521 20.44 0.90 -4.78
C VAL A 521 19.79 -0.29 -4.08
N ILE A 522 20.35 -0.70 -2.95
CA ILE A 522 19.77 -1.74 -2.09
C ILE A 522 19.98 -1.42 -0.61
N GLY A 523 18.86 -1.17 0.07
CA GLY A 523 18.85 -0.74 1.47
C GLY A 523 18.31 0.68 1.63
N ASP A 524 18.44 1.23 2.84
CA ASP A 524 17.80 2.47 3.24
C ASP A 524 18.29 3.68 2.44
N ILE A 525 17.38 4.62 2.22
CA ILE A 525 17.65 5.92 1.61
C ILE A 525 17.27 7.01 2.60
N VAL A 526 18.22 7.89 2.88
CA VAL A 526 18.03 9.00 3.81
C VAL A 526 18.32 10.31 3.10
N VAL A 527 17.37 11.24 3.14
CA VAL A 527 17.56 12.61 2.65
C VAL A 527 17.85 13.52 3.83
N GLU A 528 19.00 14.17 3.79
CA GLU A 528 19.40 15.18 4.76
C GLU A 528 19.25 16.56 4.13
N LEU A 529 18.33 17.36 4.67
CA LEU A 529 18.10 18.72 4.20
C LEU A 529 18.51 19.71 5.27
N ILE A 530 19.22 20.76 4.87
CA ILE A 530 19.39 21.95 5.69
C ILE A 530 18.32 22.92 5.26
N ILE A 531 17.42 23.23 6.18
CA ILE A 531 16.19 23.97 5.90
C ILE A 531 16.04 25.19 6.78
N SER A 532 15.27 26.16 6.32
CA SER A 532 14.65 27.17 7.18
C SER A 532 13.20 27.37 6.76
N SER A 533 12.39 27.89 7.68
CA SER A 533 10.99 28.22 7.43
C SER A 533 10.62 29.52 8.12
N THR A 534 9.71 30.27 7.53
CA THR A 534 9.02 31.38 8.21
C THR A 534 7.99 30.90 9.25
N ALA A 535 7.56 29.64 9.15
CA ALA A 535 6.61 29.04 10.07
C ALA A 535 7.27 28.47 11.34
N ARG A 536 6.46 28.37 12.39
CA ARG A 536 6.84 27.75 13.67
C ARG A 536 6.91 26.21 13.58
N ASP A 537 6.14 25.64 12.67
CA ASP A 537 6.11 24.22 12.32
C ASP A 537 5.67 24.13 10.86
N THR A 538 6.12 23.10 10.16
CA THR A 538 5.76 22.77 8.78
C THR A 538 6.13 21.31 8.52
N ASP A 539 5.74 20.83 7.36
CA ASP A 539 6.12 19.52 6.84
C ASP A 539 7.15 19.67 5.71
N PHE A 540 8.05 18.69 5.57
CA PHE A 540 8.86 18.47 4.38
C PHE A 540 8.58 17.06 3.85
N VAL A 541 8.37 16.97 2.55
CA VAL A 541 7.92 15.77 1.83
C VAL A 541 8.87 15.52 0.68
N ILE A 542 9.24 14.26 0.49
CA ILE A 542 10.24 13.83 -0.47
C ILE A 542 9.67 12.70 -1.33
N GLU A 543 9.90 12.81 -2.63
CA GLU A 543 9.74 11.69 -3.55
C GLU A 543 11.02 11.44 -4.32
N LEU A 544 11.33 10.16 -4.52
CA LEU A 544 12.45 9.66 -5.31
C LEU A 544 11.90 8.98 -6.55
N MET A 545 12.52 9.24 -7.70
CA MET A 545 12.07 8.73 -8.99
C MET A 545 13.22 8.20 -9.82
N ASP A 546 12.92 7.19 -10.64
CA ASP A 546 13.68 6.80 -11.82
C ASP A 546 13.13 7.54 -13.04
N VAL A 547 13.97 8.38 -13.67
CA VAL A 547 13.62 9.08 -14.91
C VAL A 547 13.98 8.18 -16.08
N MET A 548 12.94 7.67 -16.73
CA MET A 548 13.05 6.77 -17.87
C MET A 548 13.59 7.52 -19.11
N THR A 549 14.11 6.78 -20.09
CA THR A 549 14.59 7.35 -21.37
C THR A 549 13.49 8.00 -22.22
N ASP A 550 12.22 7.68 -21.96
CA ASP A 550 11.05 8.32 -22.57
C ASP A 550 10.59 9.59 -21.84
N GLY A 551 11.29 9.99 -20.77
CA GLY A 551 11.05 11.20 -20.00
C GLY A 551 10.07 11.05 -18.83
N ARG A 552 9.43 9.88 -18.65
CA ARG A 552 8.56 9.63 -17.48
C ARG A 552 9.36 9.65 -16.17
N SER A 553 8.80 10.24 -15.12
CA SER A 553 9.37 10.16 -13.76
C SER A 553 8.63 9.08 -12.99
N ILE A 554 9.19 7.87 -12.95
CA ILE A 554 8.56 6.78 -12.23
C ILE A 554 8.95 6.84 -10.77
N LYS A 555 7.94 7.04 -9.93
CA LYS A 555 8.11 7.02 -8.48
C LYS A 555 8.66 5.67 -7.98
N LEU A 556 9.56 5.73 -7.01
CA LEU A 556 10.11 4.57 -6.32
C LEU A 556 9.76 4.57 -4.82
N GLY A 557 9.87 3.39 -4.22
CA GLY A 557 9.73 3.18 -2.78
C GLY A 557 8.33 2.74 -2.35
N SER A 558 8.28 2.20 -1.13
CA SER A 558 7.07 1.68 -0.50
C SER A 558 6.29 2.71 0.30
N LYS A 559 6.92 3.84 0.64
CA LYS A 559 6.24 4.97 1.28
C LYS A 559 5.37 5.71 0.26
N ALA A 560 4.23 6.18 0.73
CA ALA A 560 3.45 7.15 -0.02
C ALA A 560 4.26 8.43 -0.29
N ALA A 561 5.10 8.87 0.63
CA ALA A 561 6.19 9.80 0.37
C ALA A 561 7.14 9.73 1.57
N GLY A 562 8.41 10.11 1.38
CA GLY A 562 9.24 10.51 2.50
C GLY A 562 8.61 11.72 3.16
N GLN A 563 8.57 11.74 4.49
CA GLN A 563 7.89 12.78 5.24
C GLN A 563 8.68 13.10 6.49
N LEU A 564 8.63 14.34 6.93
CA LEU A 564 8.94 14.71 8.31
C LEU A 564 8.09 15.92 8.70
N ARG A 565 7.43 15.84 9.85
CA ARG A 565 6.83 17.00 10.49
C ARG A 565 7.85 17.65 11.43
N THR A 566 8.22 18.90 11.15
CA THR A 566 9.44 19.52 11.71
C THR A 566 9.44 19.66 13.23
N ARG A 567 8.28 19.70 13.90
CA ARG A 567 8.21 19.63 15.37
C ARG A 567 8.81 18.34 15.97
N TYR A 568 8.98 17.29 15.18
CA TYR A 568 9.56 16.00 15.58
C TYR A 568 10.96 15.74 15.00
N ARG A 569 11.63 16.76 14.46
CA ARG A 569 12.97 16.63 13.84
C ARG A 569 14.07 16.05 14.75
N ASN A 570 13.87 16.10 16.07
CA ASN A 570 14.81 15.61 17.09
C ASN A 570 14.29 14.36 17.82
N GLY A 571 13.29 13.67 17.26
CA GLY A 571 12.60 12.55 17.89
C GLY A 571 11.14 12.85 18.21
N PHE A 572 10.42 11.81 18.65
CA PHE A 572 8.97 11.81 18.75
C PHE A 572 8.45 11.98 20.19
N ASP A 573 9.33 11.99 21.20
CA ASP A 573 8.94 12.04 22.62
C ASP A 573 8.27 13.36 23.02
N GLN A 574 8.56 14.45 22.31
CA GLN A 574 8.04 15.78 22.58
C GLN A 574 8.00 16.64 21.31
N GLU A 575 7.09 17.62 21.30
CA GLU A 575 7.02 18.61 20.22
C GLU A 575 8.01 19.75 20.48
N ILE A 576 8.93 19.99 19.53
CA ILE A 576 9.90 21.09 19.61
C ILE A 576 9.72 21.98 18.39
N PHE A 577 9.29 23.22 18.56
CA PHE A 577 9.03 24.12 17.43
C PHE A 577 10.29 24.74 16.82
N MET A 578 10.16 25.23 15.59
CA MET A 578 11.18 26.03 14.92
C MET A 578 11.02 27.52 15.26
N SER A 579 12.14 28.22 15.36
CA SER A 579 12.23 29.67 15.22
C SER A 579 12.25 30.07 13.75
N SER A 580 11.47 31.09 13.39
CA SER A 580 11.40 31.65 12.03
C SER A 580 12.79 31.98 11.47
N ASN A 581 13.05 31.59 10.22
CA ASN A 581 14.27 31.83 9.44
C ASN A 581 15.57 31.29 10.05
N ARG A 582 15.50 30.50 11.13
CA ARG A 582 16.64 29.76 11.65
C ARG A 582 16.85 28.50 10.81
N THR A 583 18.10 28.12 10.62
CA THR A 583 18.48 26.90 9.90
C THR A 583 18.43 25.68 10.80
N TYR A 584 17.96 24.56 10.25
CA TYR A 584 17.90 23.25 10.90
C TYR A 584 18.37 22.18 9.94
N LEU A 585 19.09 21.17 10.45
CA LEU A 585 19.28 19.92 9.74
C LEU A 585 18.07 19.03 10.03
N ILE A 586 17.44 18.52 8.99
CA ILE A 586 16.40 17.50 9.09
C ILE A 586 16.81 16.24 8.34
N ARG A 587 16.33 15.09 8.80
CA ARG A 587 16.56 13.77 8.20
C ARG A 587 15.22 13.16 7.85
N ILE A 588 15.04 12.79 6.59
CA ILE A 588 13.82 12.19 6.06
C ILE A 588 14.18 10.80 5.53
N ASP A 589 13.56 9.78 6.11
CA ASP A 589 13.78 8.38 5.74
C ASP A 589 12.78 7.96 4.66
N LEU A 590 13.28 7.53 3.49
CA LEU A 590 12.47 7.00 2.39
C LEU A 590 12.27 5.48 2.48
N HIS A 591 12.89 4.85 3.48
CA HIS A 591 13.05 3.42 3.69
C HIS A 591 13.82 2.72 2.56
N ALA A 592 14.01 1.42 2.74
CA ALA A 592 14.78 0.63 1.82
C ALA A 592 14.11 0.50 0.44
N ILE A 593 14.92 0.50 -0.62
CA ILE A 593 14.52 0.04 -1.94
C ILE A 593 15.49 -1.04 -2.43
N GLY A 594 15.07 -1.78 -3.45
CA GLY A 594 15.94 -2.64 -4.26
C GLY A 594 15.69 -2.33 -5.74
N HIS A 595 16.50 -1.46 -6.31
CA HIS A 595 16.30 -0.93 -7.66
C HIS A 595 17.62 -0.65 -8.38
N THR A 596 17.69 -1.01 -9.66
CA THR A 596 18.79 -0.64 -10.56
C THR A 596 18.32 0.47 -11.49
N PHE A 597 18.92 1.66 -11.35
CA PHE A 597 18.81 2.72 -12.34
C PHE A 597 19.68 2.34 -13.54
N LEU A 598 19.10 2.27 -14.73
CA LEU A 598 19.79 1.82 -15.94
C LEU A 598 20.63 2.93 -16.58
N PRO A 599 21.57 2.62 -17.49
CA PRO A 599 22.23 3.63 -18.29
C PRO A 599 21.20 4.52 -19.01
N GLN A 600 21.51 5.81 -19.15
CA GLN A 600 20.64 6.85 -19.70
C GLN A 600 19.39 7.20 -18.88
N HIS A 601 19.10 6.45 -17.82
CA HIS A 601 18.12 6.90 -16.83
C HIS A 601 18.73 7.98 -15.93
N CYS A 602 17.90 8.71 -15.19
CA CYS A 602 18.37 9.67 -14.19
C CYS A 602 17.76 9.38 -12.82
N ILE A 603 18.47 9.74 -11.76
CA ILE A 603 17.90 9.77 -10.41
C ILE A 603 17.28 11.15 -10.23
N ARG A 604 16.01 11.23 -9.81
CA ARG A 604 15.30 12.48 -9.56
C ARG A 604 14.74 12.52 -8.15
N LEU A 605 14.85 13.68 -7.52
CA LEU A 605 14.30 13.98 -6.21
C LEU A 605 13.33 15.17 -6.30
N ALA A 606 12.16 15.05 -5.71
CA ALA A 606 11.25 16.18 -5.49
C ALA A 606 11.15 16.52 -4.01
N VAL A 607 11.17 17.81 -3.68
CA VAL A 607 11.02 18.35 -2.31
C VAL A 607 9.81 19.28 -2.27
N MET A 608 8.89 19.04 -1.35
CA MET A 608 7.65 19.82 -1.17
C MET A 608 7.23 19.83 0.32
N SER A 609 6.09 20.42 0.66
CA SER A 609 5.61 20.54 2.06
C SER A 609 4.23 19.94 2.33
N SER A 610 3.64 19.21 1.38
CA SER A 610 2.35 18.55 1.60
C SER A 610 2.16 17.35 0.68
N PHE A 611 1.28 16.43 1.07
CA PHE A 611 0.94 15.24 0.28
C PHE A 611 -0.47 14.73 0.63
N PHE A 612 -1.47 15.56 0.33
CA PHE A 612 -2.86 15.39 0.77
C PHE A 612 -3.71 14.67 -0.29
N PRO A 613 -4.68 13.79 0.03
CA PRO A 613 -5.27 13.51 1.34
C PRO A 613 -4.56 12.42 2.13
N TRP A 614 -3.46 11.86 1.64
CA TRP A 614 -2.81 10.76 2.34
C TRP A 614 -2.25 11.20 3.70
N ILE A 615 -1.54 12.32 3.70
CA ILE A 615 -0.97 12.95 4.88
C ILE A 615 -1.78 14.21 5.22
N SER A 616 -2.10 14.36 6.50
CA SER A 616 -2.75 15.59 7.00
C SER A 616 -1.88 16.82 6.74
N VAL A 617 -2.45 17.87 6.13
CA VAL A 617 -1.70 19.10 5.82
C VAL A 617 -1.33 19.84 7.11
N ASN A 618 -0.06 20.17 7.28
CA ASN A 618 0.39 21.05 8.34
C ASN A 618 -0.19 22.47 8.13
N PRO A 619 -0.91 23.04 9.11
CA PRO A 619 -1.46 24.39 8.99
C PRO A 619 -0.40 25.50 9.12
N ASN A 620 0.84 25.16 9.45
CA ASN A 620 1.95 26.07 9.72
C ASN A 620 1.79 26.96 10.98
N THR A 621 0.78 26.68 11.81
CA THR A 621 0.45 27.46 13.02
C THR A 621 1.27 27.03 14.26
N GLY A 622 1.75 25.77 14.27
CA GLY A 622 2.31 25.13 15.45
C GLY A 622 1.27 24.69 16.49
N ALA A 623 -0.03 24.81 16.19
CA ALA A 623 -1.08 24.30 17.06
C ALA A 623 -1.16 22.76 17.00
N SER A 624 -1.91 22.17 17.95
CA SER A 624 -2.21 20.73 17.95
C SER A 624 -3.05 20.37 16.72
N ILE A 625 -2.59 19.42 15.92
CA ILE A 625 -3.23 19.07 14.65
C ILE A 625 -4.60 18.44 14.86
N ALA A 626 -4.79 17.74 15.98
CA ALA A 626 -6.07 17.16 16.33
C ALA A 626 -7.14 18.23 16.57
N SER A 627 -6.80 19.33 17.25
CA SER A 627 -7.75 20.32 17.75
C SER A 627 -7.62 21.71 17.10
N ASP A 628 -6.72 21.89 16.13
CA ASP A 628 -6.49 23.20 15.51
C ASP A 628 -7.73 23.68 14.76
N VAL A 629 -8.13 24.91 15.08
CA VAL A 629 -9.25 25.64 14.44
C VAL A 629 -8.77 26.95 13.81
N GLN A 630 -7.47 27.25 13.89
CA GLN A 630 -6.89 28.46 13.32
C GLN A 630 -6.84 28.36 11.80
N SER A 631 -6.86 29.52 11.15
CA SER A 631 -6.61 29.62 9.71
C SER A 631 -5.16 29.20 9.41
N PRO A 632 -4.93 28.41 8.35
CA PRO A 632 -3.58 28.06 7.95
C PRO A 632 -2.75 29.29 7.56
N ILE A 633 -1.45 29.20 7.75
CA ILE A 633 -0.48 30.27 7.46
C ILE A 633 0.34 29.86 6.23
N ILE A 634 0.49 30.76 5.25
CA ILE A 634 1.41 30.55 4.13
C ILE A 634 2.84 30.70 4.66
N ALA A 635 3.70 29.74 4.35
CA ALA A 635 5.07 29.71 4.83
C ALA A 635 6.06 29.65 3.68
N ASN A 636 7.05 30.55 3.69
CA ASN A 636 8.24 30.40 2.85
C ASN A 636 9.15 29.32 3.43
N GLN A 637 9.50 28.35 2.59
CA GLN A 637 10.45 27.27 2.88
C GLN A 637 11.73 27.53 2.09
N THR A 638 12.88 27.28 2.70
CA THR A 638 14.18 27.43 2.03
C THR A 638 15.03 26.19 2.25
N ILE A 639 15.61 25.66 1.18
CA ILE A 639 16.59 24.57 1.18
C ILE A 639 17.97 25.15 0.91
N TYR A 640 18.93 24.82 1.76
CA TYR A 640 20.31 25.28 1.65
C TYR A 640 21.20 24.20 1.03
N HIS A 641 21.96 24.58 0.01
CA HIS A 641 22.97 23.73 -0.64
C HIS A 641 24.28 24.48 -0.88
N THR A 642 24.64 25.35 0.06
CA THR A 642 25.91 26.10 0.01
C THR A 642 27.11 25.19 0.31
N PRO A 643 28.35 25.61 -0.01
CA PRO A 643 29.56 24.82 0.30
C PRO A 643 29.70 24.40 1.78
N HIS A 644 29.08 25.15 2.70
CA HIS A 644 29.06 24.85 4.15
C HIS A 644 27.76 24.22 4.63
N GLN A 645 26.71 24.22 3.80
CA GLN A 645 25.39 23.67 4.12
C GLN A 645 24.97 22.72 3.00
N LYS A 646 25.35 21.45 3.13
CA LYS A 646 25.22 20.45 2.08
C LYS A 646 23.96 19.60 2.29
N SER A 647 22.86 20.00 1.67
CA SER A 647 21.70 19.11 1.52
C SER A 647 22.03 17.97 0.57
N GLN A 648 21.66 16.74 0.91
CA GLN A 648 22.08 15.52 0.21
C GLN A 648 21.08 14.38 0.34
N ILE A 649 21.12 13.45 -0.61
CA ILE A 649 20.53 12.13 -0.52
C ILE A 649 21.64 11.10 -0.30
N ARG A 650 21.50 10.27 0.73
CA ARG A 650 22.39 9.17 1.07
C ARG A 650 21.73 7.86 0.69
N MET A 651 22.41 7.04 -0.10
CA MET A 651 21.90 5.78 -0.64
C MET A 651 22.91 4.65 -0.44
N MET A 652 22.41 3.46 -0.17
CA MET A 652 23.20 2.23 -0.13
C MET A 652 23.41 1.68 -1.53
N LEU A 653 24.56 1.96 -2.14
CA LEU A 653 24.87 1.57 -3.51
C LEU A 653 25.69 0.30 -3.55
N ILE A 654 25.39 -0.58 -4.50
CA ILE A 654 26.35 -1.56 -4.98
C ILE A 654 26.93 -1.00 -6.28
N ASP A 655 28.24 -0.73 -6.26
CA ASP A 655 29.02 -0.58 -7.49
C ASP A 655 28.99 -1.95 -8.16
N ASP A 656 28.04 -2.18 -9.05
CA ASP A 656 27.64 -3.52 -9.42
C ASP A 656 28.77 -4.28 -10.15
N PRO A 657 29.26 -5.43 -9.59
CA PRO A 657 30.21 -6.31 -10.22
C PRO A 657 29.64 -7.72 -10.51
N ARG A 658 28.37 -7.89 -10.89
CA ARG A 658 27.93 -8.90 -11.91
C ARG A 658 27.27 -8.20 -13.10
N PHE A 659 27.31 -6.90 -12.97
CA PHE A 659 27.80 -5.88 -13.84
C PHE A 659 29.35 -5.63 -13.68
N ASP A 660 30.13 -6.65 -13.23
CA ASP A 660 31.64 -6.74 -13.12
C ASP A 660 32.13 -8.03 -12.37
N GLU A 661 31.54 -9.21 -12.65
CA GLU A 661 32.07 -10.59 -12.42
C GLU A 661 31.26 -11.54 -13.30
#